data_AF-A0A374V8H1-F1
#
_entry.id   AF-A0A374V8H1-F1
#
_cell.length_a   1.000
_cell.length_b   1.000
_cell.length_c   1.000
_cell.angle_alpha   90.00
_cell.angle_beta   90.00
_cell.angle_gamma   90.00
#
_symmetry.space_group_name_H-M   'P 1'
#
loop_
_entity.id
_entity.type
_entity.pdbx_description
1 polymer ?
#
loop_
_entity_poly.entity_id
_entity_poly.type
_entity_poly.pdbx_seq_one_letter_code
_entity_poly.pdbx_strand_id
1 'polypeptide(L)'
;MAQEISIVSGKVLNLPEGEKKARPFPVTEKVYVFAFNTVAAARDALKQLEGGGGTMMSDADAVAGADGYYEIRVAETGALIFRVAMKSELREVNYKQTIDLSIDGGIALDEVEVVAESKKPQPKPVAGKIVGNKLIVDNSIGIPSNYGAPNRRLIMQPYVVDCTTEDTVSYIEPTVIDGEEYGLTQDRRMAYNMKNDKLAAFISQRRTLNEERFDLTVKDSVPIPDPRRIYSVLTKVIIADYTHPTYMDEWKLTTCKIKRPLQFLEFSFPDFELDPDKYKETPRRERRNTAGNISLTFLVGKAELDPEDSTNIAQMQKLQTDLMNIVNGEGTTLKEFKITGISSPEGRYASNLDLARRRTAYALQQITSVIPPEKWKRVFKHPNETRVATWDEVADLLEQDSLKAEAADIRAITQKYKNPDAQFAAVSRLPYYATVIKDRLPKLRTVQYEYKHEIFRELNPDEILERYKNDPDYRDGKKSFTRYEYWHLFQMVKDPKEAEKIFRRAYRETMAYDLKGQEKPWILAANNLAVALLRRDTFDVDVLKPLIDITRKVNMIDTFNDGISVIKTEVNPETIVANQLAMYIRAYNFEDASILADKLPDTERFQMIKAFANCLGGYYDYRGAANIKESEERKKVFQQVKNSSPMNNVVMCMAMETDPYNREAETALDSIPDSSLKQYLKLVLFIRSKKLYEWSYDNALDFDEACKILDAIIQKDKKFHKIATNDGEISKEFMDYFEEGGWKLY
;
A
#
# COMPACT_ATOMS: atom_id res chain seq x y z
N MET A 1 5.87 86.33 -29.70
CA MET A 1 5.26 86.10 -31.02
C MET A 1 4.93 84.63 -31.10
N ALA A 2 3.66 84.26 -31.29
CA ALA A 2 3.29 82.85 -31.43
C ALA A 2 3.87 82.31 -32.75
N GLN A 3 4.55 81.16 -32.71
CA GLN A 3 5.04 80.50 -33.92
C GLN A 3 3.83 80.03 -34.75
N GLU A 4 3.83 80.33 -36.04
CA GLU A 4 2.80 79.88 -36.96
C GLU A 4 2.98 78.37 -37.22
N ILE A 5 1.89 77.61 -37.06
CA ILE A 5 1.87 76.15 -37.25
C ILE A 5 1.46 75.87 -38.69
N SER A 6 2.28 75.10 -39.40
CA SER A 6 2.03 74.68 -40.78
C SER A 6 1.85 73.16 -40.87
N ILE A 7 1.21 72.70 -41.94
CA ILE A 7 1.16 71.27 -42.28
C ILE A 7 2.35 70.97 -43.17
N VAL A 8 3.16 69.99 -42.77
CA VAL A 8 4.31 69.48 -43.53
C VAL A 8 4.01 68.06 -43.95
N SER A 9 4.23 67.75 -45.23
CA SER A 9 4.07 66.40 -45.77
C SER A 9 5.32 65.93 -46.51
N GLY A 10 5.38 64.66 -46.88
CA GLY A 10 6.50 64.14 -47.66
C GLY A 10 6.51 62.62 -47.71
N LYS A 11 7.57 62.07 -48.31
CA LYS A 11 7.82 60.64 -48.39
C LYS A 11 9.11 60.23 -47.71
N VAL A 12 9.02 59.19 -46.88
CA VAL A 12 10.17 58.56 -46.23
C VAL A 12 10.35 57.16 -46.83
N LEU A 13 11.50 56.95 -47.47
CA LEU A 13 11.82 55.71 -48.18
C LEU A 13 13.04 55.02 -47.56
N ASN A 14 13.11 53.70 -47.69
CA ASN A 14 14.26 52.89 -47.32
C ASN A 14 15.34 52.99 -48.41
N LEU A 15 16.56 53.32 -48.02
CA LEU A 15 17.74 53.25 -48.89
C LEU A 15 18.84 52.47 -48.16
N PRO A 16 18.87 51.12 -48.31
CA PRO A 16 19.89 50.29 -47.70
C PRO A 16 21.30 50.69 -48.12
N GLU A 17 22.27 50.59 -47.22
CA GLU A 17 23.67 50.89 -47.50
C GLU A 17 24.19 50.11 -48.73
N GLY A 18 24.61 50.84 -49.78
CA GLY A 18 25.11 50.26 -51.04
C GLY A 18 24.10 50.19 -52.20
N GLU A 19 22.80 50.43 -51.96
CA GLU A 19 21.81 50.55 -53.04
C GLU A 19 21.75 51.97 -53.63
N LYS A 20 21.46 52.08 -54.93
CA LYS A 20 21.32 53.38 -55.64
C LYS A 20 19.88 53.89 -55.75
N LYS A 21 18.88 53.12 -55.29
CA LYS A 21 17.46 53.43 -55.49
C LYS A 21 16.66 53.21 -54.21
N ALA A 22 16.07 54.29 -53.70
CA ALA A 22 15.19 54.23 -52.53
C ALA A 22 13.86 53.53 -52.87
N ARG A 23 13.34 52.74 -51.92
CA ARG A 23 12.08 51.99 -52.04
C ARG A 23 11.23 52.17 -50.77
N PRO A 24 9.91 51.98 -50.81
CA PRO A 24 9.10 52.00 -49.58
C PRO A 24 9.57 50.94 -48.57
N PHE A 25 9.38 51.20 -47.28
CA PHE A 25 9.65 50.22 -46.22
C PHE A 25 8.76 48.98 -46.34
N PRO A 26 9.23 47.79 -45.93
CA PRO A 26 8.38 46.61 -45.82
C PRO A 26 7.18 46.88 -44.90
N VAL A 27 6.02 46.26 -45.16
CA VAL A 27 4.79 46.45 -44.36
C VAL A 27 4.99 46.09 -42.87
N THR A 28 5.98 45.27 -42.57
CA THR A 28 6.36 44.86 -41.21
C THR A 28 7.11 45.94 -40.43
N GLU A 29 7.68 46.96 -41.10
CA GLU A 29 8.42 48.04 -40.47
C GLU A 29 7.61 49.35 -40.46
N LYS A 30 7.47 49.96 -39.29
CA LYS A 30 6.78 51.25 -39.12
C LYS A 30 7.77 52.38 -39.00
N VAL A 31 7.58 53.42 -39.82
CA VAL A 31 8.32 54.68 -39.73
C VAL A 31 7.51 55.66 -38.88
N TYR A 32 8.05 56.03 -37.72
CA TYR A 32 7.45 57.03 -36.84
C TYR A 32 8.03 58.41 -37.12
N VAL A 33 7.17 59.42 -37.21
CA VAL A 33 7.53 60.83 -37.45
C VAL A 33 7.07 61.65 -36.24
N PHE A 34 8.01 62.30 -35.57
CA PHE A 34 7.73 63.11 -34.39
C PHE A 34 8.04 64.59 -34.67
N ALA A 35 7.09 65.48 -34.36
CA ALA A 35 7.23 66.92 -34.55
C ALA A 35 7.56 67.66 -33.25
N PHE A 36 8.41 68.68 -33.39
CA PHE A 36 8.81 69.59 -32.33
C PHE A 36 8.76 71.03 -32.82
N ASN A 37 8.13 71.91 -32.04
CA ASN A 37 7.97 73.32 -32.39
C ASN A 37 9.30 74.11 -32.32
N THR A 38 10.33 73.55 -31.68
CA THR A 38 11.68 74.14 -31.65
C THR A 38 12.75 73.10 -31.99
N VAL A 39 13.78 73.54 -32.71
CA VAL A 39 14.94 72.69 -33.06
C VAL A 39 15.71 72.23 -31.82
N ALA A 40 15.76 73.05 -30.76
CA ALA A 40 16.42 72.68 -29.50
C ALA A 40 15.76 71.46 -28.85
N ALA A 41 14.42 71.48 -28.74
CA ALA A 41 13.66 70.35 -28.20
C ALA A 41 13.86 69.07 -29.02
N ALA A 42 13.88 69.18 -30.35
CA ALA A 42 14.15 68.03 -31.23
C ALA A 42 15.56 67.46 -31.03
N ARG A 43 16.59 68.30 -30.84
CA ARG A 43 17.96 67.82 -30.62
C ARG A 43 18.13 67.13 -29.26
N ASP A 44 17.47 67.64 -28.22
CA ASP A 44 17.47 66.99 -26.91
C ASP A 44 16.72 65.66 -26.95
N ALA A 45 15.58 65.61 -27.65
CA ALA A 45 14.82 64.40 -27.91
C ALA A 45 15.62 63.34 -28.71
N LEU A 46 16.36 63.76 -29.75
CA LEU A 46 17.21 62.85 -30.53
C LEU A 46 18.29 62.20 -29.66
N LYS A 47 18.94 62.96 -28.77
CA LYS A 47 19.93 62.41 -27.83
C LYS A 47 19.33 61.38 -26.86
N GLN A 48 18.09 61.60 -26.40
CA GLN A 48 17.39 60.62 -25.55
C GLN A 48 17.06 59.34 -26.32
N LEU A 49 16.66 59.46 -27.59
CA LEU A 49 16.36 58.33 -28.46
C LEU A 49 17.61 57.48 -28.77
N GLU A 50 18.76 58.14 -29.00
CA GLU A 50 20.04 57.46 -29.24
C GLU A 50 20.65 56.86 -27.95
N GLY A 51 20.33 57.42 -26.77
CA GLY A 51 20.82 56.98 -25.46
C GLY A 51 20.13 55.74 -24.88
N GLY A 52 19.19 55.12 -25.59
CA GLY A 52 18.59 53.84 -25.20
C GLY A 52 17.53 53.87 -24.09
N GLY A 53 17.05 55.05 -23.66
CA GLY A 53 16.02 55.13 -22.62
C GLY A 53 15.35 56.50 -22.46
N GLY A 54 14.04 56.56 -22.71
CA GLY A 54 13.20 57.71 -22.35
C GLY A 54 11.87 57.76 -23.08
N THR A 55 10.77 57.98 -22.33
CA THR A 55 9.48 58.38 -22.90
C THR A 55 9.60 59.80 -23.43
N MET A 56 9.46 59.99 -24.73
CA MET A 56 9.58 61.29 -25.39
C MET A 56 8.21 61.97 -25.50
N MET A 57 8.11 63.25 -25.16
CA MET A 57 6.93 64.07 -25.46
C MET A 57 7.20 64.89 -26.72
N SER A 58 6.52 64.54 -27.82
CA SER A 58 6.48 65.32 -29.06
C SER A 58 5.26 66.23 -29.09
N ASP A 59 5.33 67.34 -29.84
CA ASP A 59 4.21 68.26 -30.02
C ASP A 59 3.12 67.67 -30.95
N ALA A 60 3.52 66.81 -31.88
CA ALA A 60 2.65 65.94 -32.67
C ALA A 60 3.43 64.70 -33.13
N ASP A 61 2.72 63.62 -33.46
CA ASP A 61 3.30 62.40 -34.00
C ASP A 61 2.44 61.84 -35.14
N ALA A 62 3.09 61.17 -36.08
CA ALA A 62 2.47 60.49 -37.21
C ALA A 62 3.23 59.20 -37.55
N VAL A 63 2.56 58.28 -38.24
CA VAL A 63 3.18 57.06 -38.79
C VAL A 63 3.06 57.13 -40.31
N ALA A 64 4.18 56.93 -41.02
CA ALA A 64 4.15 56.95 -42.47
C ALA A 64 3.33 55.77 -43.03
N GLY A 65 2.58 56.02 -44.11
CA GLY A 65 1.83 54.98 -44.83
C GLY A 65 2.74 53.99 -45.56
N ALA A 66 2.14 52.91 -46.08
CA ALA A 66 2.87 51.84 -46.78
C ALA A 66 3.64 52.31 -48.04
N ASP A 67 3.29 53.45 -48.60
CA ASP A 67 3.98 54.08 -49.74
C ASP A 67 5.02 55.15 -49.31
N GLY A 68 5.28 55.25 -48.00
CA GLY A 68 6.19 56.18 -47.35
C GLY A 68 5.58 57.57 -47.07
N TYR A 69 4.33 57.83 -47.44
CA TYR A 69 3.72 59.16 -47.27
C TYR A 69 3.40 59.48 -45.80
N TYR A 70 3.69 60.70 -45.37
CA TYR A 70 3.28 61.23 -44.07
C TYR A 70 2.78 62.67 -44.17
N GLU A 71 1.99 63.09 -43.20
CA GLU A 71 1.51 64.46 -43.02
C GLU A 71 1.44 64.77 -41.53
N ILE A 72 2.04 65.89 -41.10
CA ILE A 72 2.15 66.25 -39.68
C ILE A 72 2.09 67.78 -39.49
N ARG A 73 1.56 68.23 -38.36
CA ARG A 73 1.46 69.65 -37.99
C ARG A 73 2.64 70.06 -37.12
N VAL A 74 3.38 71.08 -37.53
CA VAL A 74 4.59 71.55 -36.84
C VAL A 74 4.83 73.04 -37.09
N ALA A 75 5.45 73.74 -36.14
CA ALA A 75 5.88 75.13 -36.34
C ALA A 75 6.80 75.27 -37.57
N GLU A 76 6.67 76.37 -38.32
CA GLU A 76 7.49 76.62 -39.53
C GLU A 76 9.01 76.65 -39.25
N THR A 77 9.40 76.94 -38.00
CA THR A 77 10.80 76.95 -37.52
C THR A 77 11.13 75.73 -36.64
N GLY A 78 10.25 74.73 -36.61
CA GLY A 78 10.41 73.49 -35.85
C GLY A 78 11.29 72.45 -36.54
N ALA A 79 11.24 71.22 -36.03
CA ALA A 79 11.97 70.08 -36.57
C ALA A 79 11.15 68.78 -36.46
N LEU A 80 11.44 67.84 -37.35
CA LEU A 80 10.89 66.50 -37.40
C LEU A 80 11.97 65.47 -37.07
N ILE A 81 11.63 64.42 -36.33
CA ILE A 81 12.47 63.24 -36.13
C ILE A 81 11.80 62.04 -36.78
N PHE A 82 12.51 61.39 -37.69
CA PHE A 82 12.10 60.14 -38.33
C PHE A 82 12.77 58.97 -37.63
N ARG A 83 12.01 58.01 -37.14
CA ARG A 83 12.52 56.83 -36.46
C ARG A 83 12.05 55.55 -37.14
N VAL A 84 13.03 54.70 -37.47
CA VAL A 84 12.81 53.34 -38.00
C VAL A 84 13.71 52.40 -37.22
N ALA A 85 13.11 51.38 -36.60
CA ALA A 85 13.80 50.47 -35.69
C ALA A 85 14.69 51.22 -34.66
N MET A 86 16.01 51.05 -34.76
CA MET A 86 17.00 51.65 -33.86
C MET A 86 17.63 52.95 -34.39
N LYS A 87 17.28 53.39 -35.61
CA LYS A 87 17.85 54.58 -36.24
C LYS A 87 16.88 55.75 -36.18
N SER A 88 17.40 56.93 -35.82
CA SER A 88 16.65 58.18 -35.77
C SER A 88 17.36 59.25 -36.59
N GLU A 89 16.63 60.07 -37.34
CA GLU A 89 17.19 61.16 -38.12
C GLU A 89 16.36 62.44 -37.94
N LEU A 90 17.04 63.56 -37.67
CA LEU A 90 16.41 64.86 -37.46
C LEU A 90 16.47 65.72 -38.72
N ARG A 91 15.34 66.35 -39.07
CA ARG A 91 15.22 67.32 -40.16
C ARG A 91 14.53 68.59 -39.67
N GLU A 92 15.19 69.72 -39.85
CA GLU A 92 14.59 71.03 -39.56
C GLU A 92 13.57 71.40 -40.65
N VAL A 93 12.41 71.93 -40.23
CA VAL A 93 11.31 72.29 -41.14
C VAL A 93 11.70 73.48 -41.99
N ASN A 94 12.24 74.53 -41.36
CA ASN A 94 12.79 75.73 -42.00
C ASN A 94 11.90 76.26 -43.16
N TYR A 95 10.62 76.50 -42.86
CA TYR A 95 9.58 77.01 -43.77
C TYR A 95 9.26 76.12 -44.98
N LYS A 96 9.70 74.85 -44.98
CA LYS A 96 9.37 73.89 -46.04
C LYS A 96 8.03 73.22 -45.78
N GLN A 97 7.15 73.24 -46.77
CA GLN A 97 5.88 72.50 -46.75
C GLN A 97 6.04 71.01 -47.12
N THR A 98 7.17 70.65 -47.75
CA THR A 98 7.45 69.27 -48.17
C THR A 98 8.86 68.84 -47.78
N ILE A 99 9.00 67.69 -47.11
CA ILE A 99 10.29 67.12 -46.69
C ILE A 99 10.32 65.62 -47.04
N ASP A 100 11.06 65.28 -48.09
CA ASP A 100 11.33 63.89 -48.46
C ASP A 100 12.64 63.42 -47.84
N LEU A 101 12.66 62.16 -47.38
CA LEU A 101 13.82 61.56 -46.73
C LEU A 101 14.05 60.12 -47.24
N SER A 102 15.31 59.73 -47.30
CA SER A 102 15.70 58.32 -47.43
C SER A 102 16.56 57.94 -46.24
N ILE A 103 16.09 56.97 -45.45
CA ILE A 103 16.78 56.47 -44.25
C ILE A 103 17.06 54.97 -44.42
N ASP A 104 18.26 54.53 -44.08
CA ASP A 104 18.59 53.10 -44.05
C ASP A 104 18.05 52.47 -42.77
N GLY A 105 17.02 51.62 -42.88
CA GLY A 105 16.37 50.94 -41.75
C GLY A 105 17.17 49.78 -41.15
N GLY A 106 18.22 49.30 -41.82
CA GLY A 106 18.91 48.05 -41.46
C GLY A 106 18.10 46.79 -41.83
N ILE A 107 18.76 45.62 -41.80
CA ILE A 107 18.11 44.32 -42.05
C ILE A 107 17.80 43.68 -40.69
N ALA A 108 16.52 43.56 -40.33
CA ALA A 108 16.12 42.63 -39.28
C ALA A 108 16.27 41.20 -39.81
N LEU A 109 17.13 40.39 -39.19
CA LEU A 109 17.22 38.97 -39.53
C LEU A 109 15.94 38.28 -39.03
N ASP A 110 15.21 37.65 -39.95
CA ASP A 110 14.08 36.80 -39.59
C ASP A 110 14.55 35.67 -38.67
N GLU A 111 13.73 35.35 -37.68
CA GLU A 111 13.94 34.22 -36.78
C GLU A 111 13.93 32.93 -37.61
N VAL A 112 15.10 32.30 -37.76
CA VAL A 112 15.21 31.04 -38.51
C VAL A 112 14.74 29.92 -37.61
N GLU A 113 13.47 29.53 -37.76
CA GLU A 113 12.91 28.36 -37.08
C GLU A 113 13.49 27.09 -37.75
N VAL A 114 14.53 26.51 -37.13
CA VAL A 114 15.13 25.26 -37.60
C VAL A 114 14.28 24.08 -37.12
N VAL A 115 13.36 23.62 -37.96
CA VAL A 115 12.61 22.38 -37.70
C VAL A 115 13.47 21.17 -38.10
N ALA A 116 14.03 20.47 -37.10
CA ALA A 116 14.75 19.22 -37.32
C ALA A 116 13.79 18.02 -37.20
N GLU A 117 13.67 17.20 -38.24
CA GLU A 117 12.97 15.91 -38.17
C GLU A 117 13.86 14.84 -37.54
N SER A 118 13.35 14.12 -36.53
CA SER A 118 14.07 13.00 -35.93
C SER A 118 14.26 11.88 -36.98
N LYS A 119 15.52 11.52 -37.23
CA LYS A 119 15.87 10.47 -38.22
C LYS A 119 15.61 9.04 -37.72
N LYS A 120 15.36 8.85 -36.42
CA LYS A 120 15.09 7.55 -35.81
C LYS A 120 13.88 7.63 -34.89
N PRO A 121 13.06 6.57 -34.79
CA PRO A 121 12.01 6.48 -33.80
C PRO A 121 12.67 6.34 -32.42
N GLN A 122 12.59 7.40 -31.64
CA GLN A 122 13.09 7.44 -30.27
C GLN A 122 12.13 8.26 -29.42
N PRO A 123 11.51 7.68 -28.38
CA PRO A 123 10.70 8.44 -27.46
C PRO A 123 11.57 9.33 -26.58
N LYS A 124 11.05 10.49 -26.21
CA LYS A 124 11.58 11.26 -25.09
C LYS A 124 10.99 10.67 -23.80
N PRO A 125 11.78 10.08 -22.90
CA PRO A 125 11.24 9.51 -21.68
C PRO A 125 10.62 10.62 -20.82
N VAL A 126 9.36 10.45 -20.42
CA VAL A 126 8.67 11.40 -19.55
C VAL A 126 8.72 10.95 -18.10
N ALA A 127 8.65 11.87 -17.14
CA ALA A 127 8.56 11.48 -15.73
C ALA A 127 7.30 10.63 -15.50
N GLY A 128 7.45 9.50 -14.80
CA GLY A 128 6.32 8.65 -14.46
C GLY A 128 5.39 9.35 -13.48
N LYS A 129 4.10 9.01 -13.53
CA LYS A 129 3.11 9.46 -12.55
C LYS A 129 2.47 8.25 -11.89
N ILE A 130 2.51 8.19 -10.56
CA ILE A 130 1.77 7.17 -9.81
C ILE A 130 0.49 7.81 -9.28
N VAL A 131 -0.64 7.14 -9.55
CA VAL A 131 -1.96 7.51 -9.05
C VAL A 131 -2.56 6.28 -8.38
N GLY A 132 -2.78 6.34 -7.06
CA GLY A 132 -3.11 5.14 -6.28
C GLY A 132 -2.02 4.07 -6.40
N ASN A 133 -2.43 2.86 -6.73
CA ASN A 133 -1.53 1.73 -7.00
C ASN A 133 -1.30 1.53 -8.49
N LYS A 134 -1.37 2.60 -9.31
CA LYS A 134 -1.20 2.52 -10.76
C LYS A 134 -0.13 3.47 -11.26
N LEU A 135 0.77 2.98 -12.10
CA LEU A 135 1.69 3.78 -12.89
C LEU A 135 0.99 4.22 -14.17
N ILE A 136 0.87 5.52 -14.37
CA ILE A 136 0.31 6.12 -15.57
C ILE A 136 1.43 6.29 -16.60
N VAL A 137 1.17 5.78 -17.81
CA VAL A 137 2.04 5.91 -18.97
C VAL A 137 1.31 6.79 -19.97
N ASP A 138 1.91 7.93 -20.32
CA ASP A 138 1.41 8.80 -21.39
C ASP A 138 2.63 9.33 -22.15
N ASN A 139 2.97 8.69 -23.26
CA ASN A 139 4.09 9.09 -24.11
C ASN A 139 3.71 8.97 -25.58
N SER A 140 4.28 9.84 -26.42
CA SER A 140 4.06 9.84 -27.87
C SER A 140 5.37 9.67 -28.60
N ILE A 141 5.43 8.68 -29.49
CA ILE A 141 6.65 8.27 -30.18
C ILE A 141 6.52 8.63 -31.65
N GLY A 142 7.31 9.58 -32.14
CA GLY A 142 7.35 9.87 -33.56
C GLY A 142 8.03 8.74 -34.33
N ILE A 143 7.25 8.03 -35.14
CA ILE A 143 7.74 7.06 -36.13
C ILE A 143 8.03 7.82 -37.43
N PRO A 144 9.31 7.97 -37.83
CA PRO A 144 9.66 8.69 -39.05
C PRO A 144 9.22 7.96 -40.31
N SER A 145 9.17 8.69 -41.43
CA SER A 145 8.94 8.10 -42.74
C SER A 145 9.95 6.99 -43.05
N ASN A 146 9.54 5.97 -43.80
CA ASN A 146 10.32 4.78 -44.20
C ASN A 146 10.58 3.71 -43.13
N TYR A 147 10.22 3.95 -41.85
CA TYR A 147 10.25 2.90 -40.83
C TYR A 147 9.06 1.95 -40.98
N GLY A 148 7.86 2.49 -41.19
CA GLY A 148 6.70 1.72 -41.62
C GLY A 148 6.75 1.37 -43.12
N ALA A 149 6.00 0.34 -43.51
CA ALA A 149 5.75 -0.05 -44.90
C ALA A 149 4.53 -0.98 -44.98
N PRO A 150 3.84 -1.07 -46.14
CA PRO A 150 2.68 -1.96 -46.30
C PRO A 150 2.97 -3.43 -46.06
N ASN A 151 4.21 -3.87 -46.29
CA ASN A 151 4.67 -5.24 -46.11
C ASN A 151 5.36 -5.51 -44.76
N ARG A 152 5.19 -4.62 -43.77
CA ARG A 152 5.79 -4.73 -42.43
C ARG A 152 4.74 -4.80 -41.33
N ARG A 153 5.13 -5.39 -40.21
CA ARG A 153 4.41 -5.35 -38.93
C ARG A 153 5.28 -4.65 -37.90
N LEU A 154 4.67 -3.74 -37.15
CA LEU A 154 5.25 -3.14 -35.95
C LEU A 154 4.69 -3.88 -34.73
N ILE A 155 5.58 -4.30 -33.83
CA ILE A 155 5.25 -4.89 -32.54
C ILE A 155 5.94 -4.05 -31.47
N MET A 156 5.17 -3.54 -30.53
CA MET A 156 5.67 -2.83 -29.36
C MET A 156 5.18 -3.55 -28.12
N GLN A 157 6.10 -4.06 -27.31
CA GLN A 157 5.79 -4.79 -26.07
C GLN A 157 6.34 -4.01 -24.87
N PRO A 158 5.50 -3.19 -24.21
CA PRO A 158 5.90 -2.49 -23.01
C PRO A 158 5.96 -3.42 -21.80
N TYR A 159 6.84 -3.09 -20.85
CA TYR A 159 6.99 -3.79 -19.59
C TYR A 159 7.48 -2.84 -18.49
N VAL A 160 7.08 -3.10 -17.25
CA VAL A 160 7.43 -2.30 -16.08
C VAL A 160 8.63 -2.91 -15.39
N VAL A 161 9.60 -2.07 -15.04
CA VAL A 161 10.76 -2.46 -14.23
C VAL A 161 10.78 -1.68 -12.92
N ASP A 162 11.24 -2.31 -11.84
CA ASP A 162 11.63 -1.60 -10.61
C ASP A 162 13.00 -0.99 -10.82
N CYS A 163 13.11 0.35 -10.76
CA CYS A 163 14.36 1.05 -11.00
C CYS A 163 15.43 0.80 -9.92
N THR A 164 15.05 0.18 -8.79
CA THR A 164 15.97 -0.12 -7.69
C THR A 164 16.59 -1.51 -7.84
N THR A 165 15.77 -2.51 -8.22
CA THR A 165 16.23 -3.90 -8.35
C THR A 165 16.53 -4.31 -9.79
N GLU A 166 16.10 -3.49 -10.74
CA GLU A 166 16.14 -3.75 -12.20
C GLU A 166 15.31 -4.96 -12.65
N ASP A 167 14.48 -5.50 -11.75
CA ASP A 167 13.60 -6.63 -12.06
C ASP A 167 12.37 -6.19 -12.86
N THR A 168 11.94 -7.06 -13.78
CA THR A 168 10.66 -6.90 -14.47
C THR A 168 9.51 -7.23 -13.52
N VAL A 169 8.60 -6.28 -13.33
CA VAL A 169 7.44 -6.38 -12.44
C VAL A 169 6.23 -6.93 -13.17
N SER A 170 5.96 -6.41 -14.37
CA SER A 170 4.79 -6.79 -15.17
C SER A 170 4.97 -6.46 -16.65
N TYR A 171 4.21 -7.13 -17.51
CA TYR A 171 4.09 -6.81 -18.94
C TYR A 171 2.76 -6.10 -19.20
N ILE A 172 2.79 -5.08 -20.06
CA ILE A 172 1.58 -4.40 -20.56
C ILE A 172 1.11 -5.13 -21.83
N GLU A 173 -0.14 -4.97 -22.24
CA GLU A 173 -0.58 -5.50 -23.54
C GLU A 173 0.27 -4.91 -24.68
N PRO A 174 0.72 -5.74 -25.65
CA PRO A 174 1.48 -5.22 -26.78
C PRO A 174 0.58 -4.40 -27.71
N THR A 175 1.19 -3.44 -28.40
CA THR A 175 0.57 -2.78 -29.55
C THR A 175 1.14 -3.38 -30.82
N VAL A 176 0.26 -3.87 -31.70
CA VAL A 176 0.65 -4.44 -32.99
C VAL A 176 0.00 -3.64 -34.11
N ILE A 177 0.76 -3.25 -35.12
CA ILE A 177 0.25 -2.53 -36.29
C ILE A 177 0.73 -3.24 -37.55
N ASP A 178 -0.21 -3.76 -38.32
CA ASP A 178 0.08 -4.45 -39.57
C ASP A 178 -0.05 -3.49 -40.74
N GLY A 179 0.90 -3.56 -41.66
CA GLY A 179 0.71 -3.04 -43.01
C GLY A 179 -0.29 -3.89 -43.77
N GLU A 180 -0.92 -3.32 -44.79
CA GLU A 180 -1.99 -3.99 -45.54
C GLU A 180 -1.52 -5.30 -46.19
N GLU A 181 -0.36 -5.27 -46.86
CA GLU A 181 0.26 -6.47 -47.44
C GLU A 181 0.76 -7.43 -46.35
N TYR A 182 1.16 -6.91 -45.18
CA TYR A 182 1.52 -7.71 -44.01
C TYR A 182 0.31 -8.49 -43.44
N GLY A 183 -0.85 -7.86 -43.34
CA GLY A 183 -2.06 -8.53 -42.87
C GLY A 183 -2.50 -9.64 -43.83
N LEU A 184 -2.50 -9.36 -45.14
CA LEU A 184 -2.98 -10.30 -46.16
C LEU A 184 -2.12 -11.56 -46.28
N THR A 185 -0.78 -11.45 -46.28
CA THR A 185 0.06 -12.67 -46.35
C THR A 185 0.12 -13.38 -45.00
N GLN A 186 0.00 -12.68 -43.88
CA GLN A 186 -0.13 -13.32 -42.57
C GLN A 186 -1.41 -14.17 -42.48
N ASP A 187 -2.55 -13.66 -42.94
CA ASP A 187 -3.80 -14.42 -42.99
C ASP A 187 -3.67 -15.70 -43.84
N ARG A 188 -3.03 -15.60 -45.02
CA ARG A 188 -2.71 -16.77 -45.87
C ARG A 188 -1.80 -17.77 -45.15
N ARG A 189 -0.75 -17.30 -44.46
CA ARG A 189 0.17 -18.15 -43.68
C ARG A 189 -0.53 -18.84 -42.51
N MET A 190 -1.55 -18.21 -41.95
CA MET A 190 -2.40 -18.74 -40.88
C MET A 190 -3.54 -19.61 -41.40
N ALA A 191 -3.50 -20.01 -42.68
CA ALA A 191 -4.52 -20.80 -43.37
C ALA A 191 -5.92 -20.14 -43.32
N TYR A 192 -5.96 -18.81 -43.49
CA TYR A 192 -7.18 -17.98 -43.42
C TYR A 192 -7.89 -18.05 -42.05
N ASN A 193 -7.12 -18.32 -40.99
CA ASN A 193 -7.61 -18.33 -39.62
C ASN A 193 -6.64 -17.58 -38.71
N MET A 194 -6.85 -16.27 -38.58
CA MET A 194 -6.03 -15.39 -37.75
C MET A 194 -5.96 -15.76 -36.27
N LYS A 195 -6.80 -16.66 -35.74
CA LYS A 195 -6.64 -17.19 -34.38
C LYS A 195 -5.32 -17.97 -34.18
N ASN A 196 -4.71 -18.43 -35.27
CA ASN A 196 -3.42 -19.09 -35.24
C ASN A 196 -2.25 -18.12 -35.00
N ASP A 197 -2.45 -16.82 -35.25
CA ASP A 197 -1.50 -15.78 -34.90
C ASP A 197 -1.73 -15.33 -33.45
N LYS A 198 -0.74 -15.58 -32.58
CA LYS A 198 -0.77 -15.21 -31.16
C LYS A 198 -0.93 -13.69 -30.94
N LEU A 199 -0.54 -12.89 -31.93
CA LEU A 199 -0.61 -11.43 -31.88
C LEU A 199 -1.90 -10.86 -32.49
N ALA A 200 -2.74 -11.69 -33.12
CA ALA A 200 -3.94 -11.23 -33.82
C ALA A 200 -4.89 -10.41 -32.96
N ALA A 201 -5.02 -10.75 -31.68
CA ALA A 201 -5.89 -10.05 -30.74
C ALA A 201 -5.44 -8.61 -30.46
N PHE A 202 -4.17 -8.28 -30.72
CA PHE A 202 -3.54 -7.00 -30.40
C PHE A 202 -3.29 -6.12 -31.64
N ILE A 203 -3.70 -6.59 -32.83
CA ILE A 203 -3.57 -5.82 -34.07
C ILE A 203 -4.51 -4.61 -34.00
N SER A 204 -3.93 -3.42 -34.15
CA SER A 204 -4.63 -2.15 -34.15
C SER A 204 -5.63 -2.10 -35.32
N GLN A 205 -6.89 -1.86 -34.99
CA GLN A 205 -7.93 -1.58 -35.99
C GLN A 205 -8.00 -0.11 -36.39
N ARG A 206 -7.25 0.76 -35.69
CA ARG A 206 -7.31 2.21 -35.89
C ARG A 206 -6.41 2.69 -37.03
N ARG A 207 -5.38 1.90 -37.38
CA ARG A 207 -4.36 2.30 -38.34
C ARG A 207 -3.68 1.07 -38.95
N THR A 208 -3.34 1.17 -40.23
CA THR A 208 -2.43 0.28 -40.94
C THR A 208 -1.04 0.89 -41.02
N LEU A 209 -0.01 0.04 -41.00
CA LEU A 209 1.38 0.51 -41.12
C LEU A 209 1.68 0.87 -42.59
N ASN A 210 2.11 2.11 -42.82
CA ASN A 210 2.49 2.61 -44.14
C ASN A 210 3.82 3.40 -44.04
N GLU A 211 4.28 3.97 -45.16
CA GLU A 211 5.56 4.69 -45.23
C GLU A 211 5.51 6.11 -44.62
N GLU A 212 4.32 6.60 -44.27
CA GLU A 212 4.11 7.94 -43.76
C GLU A 212 4.59 8.08 -42.31
N ARG A 213 5.11 9.27 -41.98
CA ARG A 213 5.39 9.62 -40.58
C ARG A 213 4.12 9.56 -39.76
N PHE A 214 4.21 9.01 -38.56
CA PHE A 214 3.13 9.14 -37.57
C PHE A 214 3.62 9.12 -36.14
N ASP A 215 2.78 9.62 -35.23
CA ASP A 215 3.05 9.55 -33.80
C ASP A 215 2.28 8.37 -33.17
N LEU A 216 3.01 7.43 -32.58
CA LEU A 216 2.49 6.30 -31.83
C LEU A 216 2.27 6.73 -30.38
N THR A 217 1.02 7.00 -30.01
CA THR A 217 0.66 7.39 -28.64
C THR A 217 0.45 6.14 -27.77
N VAL A 218 1.22 6.05 -26.69
CA VAL A 218 1.11 5.04 -25.64
C VAL A 218 0.46 5.69 -24.43
N LYS A 219 -0.83 5.39 -24.21
CA LYS A 219 -1.59 5.92 -23.08
C LYS A 219 -2.27 4.78 -22.34
N ASP A 220 -1.75 4.44 -21.16
CA ASP A 220 -2.22 3.31 -20.37
C ASP A 220 -1.96 3.51 -18.86
N SER A 221 -2.50 2.63 -18.04
CA SER A 221 -2.26 2.57 -16.60
C SER A 221 -1.98 1.13 -16.17
N VAL A 222 -0.89 0.94 -15.42
CA VAL A 222 -0.45 -0.41 -15.00
C VAL A 222 -0.51 -0.53 -13.49
N PRO A 223 -1.13 -1.59 -12.93
CA PRO A 223 -1.09 -1.82 -11.50
C PRO A 223 0.34 -2.11 -11.02
N ILE A 224 0.71 -1.53 -9.89
CA ILE A 224 2.02 -1.69 -9.25
C ILE A 224 1.84 -2.13 -7.80
N PRO A 225 2.73 -3.01 -7.29
CA PRO A 225 2.56 -3.62 -5.98
C PRO A 225 2.79 -2.65 -4.82
N ASP A 226 3.81 -1.78 -4.92
CA ASP A 226 4.12 -0.80 -3.88
C ASP A 226 4.36 0.58 -4.51
N PRO A 227 3.46 1.57 -4.32
CA PRO A 227 3.58 2.89 -4.95
C PRO A 227 4.71 3.74 -4.38
N ARG A 228 5.38 3.31 -3.30
CA ARG A 228 6.56 4.00 -2.76
C ARG A 228 7.82 3.71 -3.58
N ARG A 229 7.88 2.57 -4.26
CA ARG A 229 9.01 2.21 -5.13
C ARG A 229 8.97 2.96 -6.45
N ILE A 230 10.12 3.05 -7.10
CA ILE A 230 10.28 3.78 -8.35
C ILE A 230 10.24 2.78 -9.49
N TYR A 231 9.32 3.00 -10.43
CA TYR A 231 9.14 2.16 -11.59
C TYR A 231 9.37 2.96 -12.87
N SER A 232 9.84 2.26 -13.90
CA SER A 232 9.96 2.79 -15.25
C SER A 232 9.31 1.82 -16.23
N VAL A 233 8.79 2.33 -17.33
CA VAL A 233 8.26 1.53 -18.43
C VAL A 233 9.28 1.55 -19.55
N LEU A 234 9.77 0.36 -19.89
CA LEU A 234 10.57 0.13 -21.07
C LEU A 234 9.69 -0.59 -22.09
N THR A 235 10.07 -0.52 -23.36
CA THR A 235 9.36 -1.22 -24.41
C THR A 235 10.32 -1.78 -25.43
N LYS A 236 10.13 -3.07 -25.77
CA LYS A 236 10.84 -3.69 -26.89
C LYS A 236 10.03 -3.45 -28.14
N VAL A 237 10.70 -2.93 -29.16
CA VAL A 237 10.05 -2.64 -30.45
C VAL A 237 10.72 -3.42 -31.55
N ILE A 238 9.88 -4.05 -32.36
CA ILE A 238 10.29 -4.81 -33.54
C ILE A 238 9.46 -4.29 -34.70
N ILE A 239 10.11 -3.87 -35.77
CA ILE A 239 9.47 -3.71 -37.08
C ILE A 239 10.08 -4.78 -37.97
N ALA A 240 9.24 -5.64 -38.51
CA ALA A 240 9.68 -6.77 -39.32
C ALA A 240 8.83 -6.88 -40.59
N ASP A 241 9.49 -7.27 -41.67
CA ASP A 241 8.79 -7.91 -42.78
C ASP A 241 8.67 -9.42 -42.52
N TYR A 242 8.25 -10.18 -43.52
CA TYR A 242 8.06 -11.61 -43.39
C TYR A 242 9.34 -12.45 -43.29
N THR A 243 10.48 -11.87 -43.64
CA THR A 243 11.77 -12.55 -43.77
C THR A 243 12.72 -12.21 -42.64
N HIS A 244 12.72 -10.96 -42.16
CA HIS A 244 13.62 -10.50 -41.09
C HIS A 244 13.09 -9.23 -40.38
N PRO A 245 13.53 -9.00 -39.12
CA PRO A 245 13.34 -7.72 -38.45
C PRO A 245 14.16 -6.62 -39.14
N THR A 246 13.49 -5.62 -39.72
CA THR A 246 14.13 -4.46 -40.34
C THR A 246 14.58 -3.43 -39.30
N TYR A 247 13.96 -3.45 -38.13
CA TYR A 247 14.32 -2.61 -36.99
C TYR A 247 14.04 -3.34 -35.68
N MET A 248 14.96 -3.22 -34.74
CA MET A 248 14.79 -3.70 -33.38
C MET A 248 15.50 -2.76 -32.43
N ASP A 249 14.81 -2.35 -31.38
CA ASP A 249 15.37 -1.49 -30.35
C ASP A 249 14.61 -1.66 -29.04
N GLU A 250 15.17 -1.11 -27.97
CA GLU A 250 14.53 -1.02 -26.67
C GLU A 250 14.47 0.44 -26.24
N TRP A 251 13.26 0.90 -25.99
CA TRP A 251 13.01 2.28 -25.64
C TRP A 251 12.57 2.45 -24.20
N LYS A 252 13.04 3.52 -23.58
CA LYS A 252 12.57 3.94 -22.27
C LYS A 252 11.42 4.93 -22.43
N LEU A 253 10.20 4.53 -22.06
CA LEU A 253 9.01 5.39 -22.15
C LEU A 253 8.90 6.33 -20.96
N THR A 254 9.30 5.90 -19.77
CA THR A 254 9.28 6.76 -18.58
C THR A 254 10.64 6.80 -17.89
N THR A 255 10.98 7.92 -17.27
CA THR A 255 12.22 8.03 -16.48
C THR A 255 12.13 7.20 -15.20
N CYS A 256 13.26 6.99 -14.52
CA CYS A 256 13.28 6.45 -13.14
C CYS A 256 13.05 7.56 -12.09
N LYS A 257 12.20 8.53 -12.41
CA LYS A 257 11.76 9.58 -11.50
C LYS A 257 10.24 9.67 -11.57
N ILE A 258 9.61 9.94 -10.43
CA ILE A 258 8.15 9.92 -10.32
C ILE A 258 7.64 11.21 -9.69
N LYS A 259 6.66 11.82 -10.34
CA LYS A 259 5.94 12.97 -9.79
C LYS A 259 5.05 12.50 -8.65
N ARG A 260 5.29 13.00 -7.43
CA ARG A 260 4.56 12.58 -6.21
C ARG A 260 4.14 13.76 -5.34
N PRO A 261 3.31 14.68 -5.84
CA PRO A 261 2.83 15.79 -5.02
C PRO A 261 2.10 15.28 -3.76
N LEU A 262 1.30 14.22 -3.89
CA LEU A 262 0.51 13.65 -2.79
C LEU A 262 1.34 13.04 -1.64
N GLN A 263 2.66 12.84 -1.82
CA GLN A 263 3.52 12.34 -0.73
C GLN A 263 3.63 13.32 0.44
N PHE A 264 3.29 14.59 0.20
CA PHE A 264 3.31 15.66 1.20
C PHE A 264 1.94 15.94 1.82
N LEU A 265 0.91 15.14 1.52
CA LEU A 265 -0.39 15.27 2.16
C LEU A 265 -0.27 15.02 3.67
N GLU A 266 -0.81 15.96 4.44
CA GLU A 266 -0.98 15.84 5.87
C GLU A 266 -2.27 15.07 6.14
N PHE A 267 -2.16 13.87 6.70
CA PHE A 267 -3.31 13.07 7.08
C PHE A 267 -3.13 12.50 8.49
N SER A 268 -4.12 12.71 9.34
CA SER A 268 -4.23 12.03 10.63
C SER A 268 -5.03 10.75 10.43
N PHE A 269 -4.44 9.61 10.78
CA PHE A 269 -5.12 8.32 10.72
C PHE A 269 -6.09 8.22 11.90
N PRO A 270 -7.40 8.32 11.69
CA PRO A 270 -8.34 8.19 12.79
C PRO A 270 -8.33 6.75 13.30
N ASP A 271 -8.56 6.59 14.60
CA ASP A 271 -8.90 5.31 15.19
C ASP A 271 -10.36 5.31 15.63
N PHE A 272 -11.03 4.16 15.44
CA PHE A 272 -12.42 4.00 15.79
C PHE A 272 -12.56 2.89 16.84
N GLU A 273 -12.97 3.26 18.06
CA GLU A 273 -13.24 2.27 19.10
C GLU A 273 -14.62 1.63 18.91
N LEU A 274 -14.70 0.33 19.23
CA LEU A 274 -15.97 -0.35 19.42
C LEU A 274 -16.48 -0.06 20.82
N ASP A 275 -17.80 0.04 20.98
CA ASP A 275 -18.43 0.06 22.29
C ASP A 275 -18.20 -1.30 22.98
N PRO A 276 -17.42 -1.36 24.08
CA PRO A 276 -17.17 -2.62 24.78
C PRO A 276 -18.45 -3.28 25.29
N ASP A 277 -19.46 -2.50 25.68
CA ASP A 277 -20.70 -3.04 26.28
C ASP A 277 -21.53 -3.83 25.25
N LYS A 278 -21.50 -3.44 23.97
CA LYS A 278 -22.13 -4.18 22.87
C LYS A 278 -21.55 -5.59 22.69
N TYR A 279 -20.28 -5.78 23.07
CA TYR A 279 -19.55 -7.05 22.95
C TYR A 279 -19.21 -7.66 24.31
N LYS A 280 -20.01 -7.33 25.34
CA LYS A 280 -19.88 -7.92 26.66
C LYS A 280 -20.18 -9.41 26.61
N GLU A 281 -19.21 -10.20 27.02
CA GLU A 281 -19.35 -11.65 27.11
C GLU A 281 -19.96 -12.05 28.45
N THR A 282 -20.66 -13.17 28.46
CA THR A 282 -21.20 -13.75 29.69
C THR A 282 -20.23 -14.79 30.25
N PRO A 283 -20.16 -14.93 31.58
CA PRO A 283 -19.34 -15.97 32.19
C PRO A 283 -19.87 -17.34 31.77
N ARG A 284 -19.04 -18.15 31.12
CA ARG A 284 -19.39 -19.50 30.67
C ARG A 284 -18.79 -20.54 31.61
N ARG A 285 -19.49 -21.67 31.77
CA ARG A 285 -18.99 -22.85 32.49
C ARG A 285 -17.86 -23.47 31.69
N GLU A 286 -16.65 -23.47 32.23
CA GLU A 286 -15.53 -24.20 31.63
C GLU A 286 -15.61 -25.67 32.03
N ARG A 287 -15.69 -26.56 31.04
CA ARG A 287 -15.45 -28.00 31.24
C ARG A 287 -13.97 -28.26 31.04
N ARG A 288 -13.27 -28.65 32.11
CA ARG A 288 -11.89 -29.11 32.01
C ARG A 288 -11.85 -30.62 32.10
N ASN A 289 -11.20 -31.22 31.11
CA ASN A 289 -10.89 -32.64 31.08
C ASN A 289 -9.50 -32.82 31.66
N THR A 290 -9.39 -33.52 32.79
CA THR A 290 -8.10 -33.87 33.39
C THR A 290 -8.01 -35.39 33.43
N ALA A 291 -7.13 -35.95 32.60
CA ALA A 291 -6.77 -37.36 32.66
C ALA A 291 -5.54 -37.49 33.57
N GLY A 292 -5.62 -38.33 34.60
CA GLY A 292 -4.53 -38.54 35.55
C GLY A 292 -4.21 -40.02 35.67
N ASN A 293 -2.97 -40.42 35.38
CA ASN A 293 -2.55 -41.80 35.57
C ASN A 293 -1.93 -41.95 36.96
N ILE A 294 -2.50 -42.84 37.77
CA ILE A 294 -1.92 -43.31 39.02
C ILE A 294 -1.63 -44.80 38.89
N SER A 295 -0.57 -45.25 39.53
CA SER A 295 -0.14 -46.65 39.51
C SER A 295 -0.12 -47.16 40.94
N LEU A 296 -1.26 -47.67 41.40
CA LEU A 296 -1.37 -48.28 42.72
C LEU A 296 -0.86 -49.74 42.69
N THR A 297 0.12 -50.08 43.51
CA THR A 297 0.64 -51.44 43.66
C THR A 297 -0.19 -52.22 44.70
N PHE A 298 -0.66 -53.41 44.33
CA PHE A 298 -1.43 -54.29 45.22
C PHE A 298 -0.66 -55.54 45.62
N LEU A 299 -0.90 -56.02 46.85
CA LEU A 299 -0.41 -57.31 47.32
C LEU A 299 -0.87 -58.45 46.42
N VAL A 300 -0.02 -59.47 46.27
CA VAL A 300 -0.28 -60.63 45.40
C VAL A 300 -1.55 -61.35 45.86
N GLY A 301 -2.49 -61.60 44.95
CA GLY A 301 -3.73 -62.35 45.21
C GLY A 301 -4.75 -61.65 46.12
N LYS A 302 -4.46 -60.44 46.61
CA LYS A 302 -5.33 -59.66 47.50
C LYS A 302 -5.74 -58.34 46.85
N ALA A 303 -6.85 -57.79 47.33
CA ALA A 303 -7.33 -56.45 47.00
C ALA A 303 -6.98 -55.47 48.13
N GLU A 304 -5.72 -55.51 48.56
CA GLU A 304 -5.14 -54.64 49.59
C GLU A 304 -3.93 -53.95 48.97
N LEU A 305 -3.80 -52.64 49.18
CA LEU A 305 -2.61 -51.88 48.77
C LEU A 305 -1.40 -52.39 49.54
N ASP A 306 -0.25 -52.42 48.88
CA ASP A 306 1.00 -52.77 49.56
C ASP A 306 1.34 -51.68 50.59
N PRO A 307 1.36 -51.99 51.91
CA PRO A 307 1.64 -51.02 52.95
C PRO A 307 3.12 -50.63 53.02
N GLU A 308 4.03 -51.42 52.43
CA GLU A 308 5.46 -51.10 52.39
C GLU A 308 5.83 -50.17 51.22
N ASP A 309 4.92 -50.00 50.25
CA ASP A 309 5.11 -49.11 49.11
C ASP A 309 4.68 -47.67 49.45
N SER A 310 5.65 -46.86 49.87
CA SER A 310 5.45 -45.43 50.14
C SER A 310 4.89 -44.63 48.95
N THR A 311 5.01 -45.13 47.72
CA THR A 311 4.45 -44.44 46.53
C THR A 311 2.93 -44.58 46.43
N ASN A 312 2.35 -45.67 46.92
CA ASN A 312 0.89 -45.84 47.00
C ASN A 312 0.25 -44.76 47.87
N ILE A 313 0.85 -44.50 49.03
CA ILE A 313 0.36 -43.50 49.98
C ILE A 313 0.46 -42.11 49.37
N ALA A 314 1.61 -41.76 48.78
CA ALA A 314 1.83 -40.45 48.16
C ALA A 314 0.89 -40.20 46.98
N GLN A 315 0.68 -41.20 46.09
CA GLN A 315 -0.21 -41.07 44.94
C GLN A 315 -1.68 -40.97 45.36
N MET A 316 -2.11 -41.77 46.35
CA MET A 316 -3.46 -41.70 46.89
C MET A 316 -3.74 -40.37 47.58
N GLN A 317 -2.82 -39.88 48.42
CA GLN A 317 -2.96 -38.57 49.07
C GLN A 317 -3.02 -37.44 48.05
N LYS A 318 -2.20 -37.49 47.01
CA LYS A 318 -2.24 -36.51 45.91
C LYS A 318 -3.60 -36.50 45.22
N LEU A 319 -4.12 -37.66 44.83
CA LEU A 319 -5.46 -37.77 44.21
C LEU A 319 -6.57 -37.27 45.13
N GLN A 320 -6.55 -37.67 46.39
CA GLN A 320 -7.53 -37.23 47.38
C GLN A 320 -7.47 -35.72 47.58
N THR A 321 -6.29 -35.13 47.62
CA THR A 321 -6.09 -33.68 47.73
C THR A 321 -6.60 -32.96 46.47
N ASP A 322 -6.26 -33.44 45.28
CA ASP A 322 -6.71 -32.86 44.01
C ASP A 322 -8.24 -32.90 43.89
N LEU A 323 -8.87 -34.05 44.20
CA LEU A 323 -10.32 -34.19 44.20
C LEU A 323 -10.98 -33.34 45.30
N MET A 324 -10.40 -33.23 46.50
CA MET A 324 -10.90 -32.36 47.56
C MET A 324 -10.83 -30.88 47.17
N ASN A 325 -9.74 -30.45 46.53
CA ASN A 325 -9.60 -29.09 46.01
C ASN A 325 -10.67 -28.79 44.94
N ILE A 326 -11.03 -29.76 44.10
CA ILE A 326 -12.10 -29.60 43.10
C ILE A 326 -13.49 -29.65 43.74
N VAL A 327 -13.70 -30.49 44.74
CA VAL A 327 -15.01 -30.70 45.37
C VAL A 327 -15.34 -29.57 46.35
N ASN A 328 -14.34 -29.00 47.02
CA ASN A 328 -14.50 -27.91 47.98
C ASN A 328 -14.05 -26.55 47.44
N GLY A 329 -13.41 -26.51 46.26
CA GLY A 329 -13.06 -25.27 45.59
C GLY A 329 -14.29 -24.45 45.23
N GLU A 330 -14.17 -23.13 45.38
CA GLU A 330 -15.24 -22.22 45.01
C GLU A 330 -15.51 -22.30 43.50
N GLY A 331 -16.76 -22.61 43.16
CA GLY A 331 -17.21 -22.70 41.77
C GLY A 331 -16.79 -23.98 41.04
N THR A 332 -16.01 -24.88 41.64
CA THR A 332 -15.61 -26.13 40.98
C THR A 332 -16.58 -27.26 41.31
N THR A 333 -16.98 -28.05 40.30
CA THR A 333 -17.86 -29.21 40.48
C THR A 333 -17.35 -30.40 39.68
N LEU A 334 -17.16 -31.53 40.37
CA LEU A 334 -16.84 -32.80 39.71
C LEU A 334 -18.09 -33.30 38.95
N LYS A 335 -17.94 -33.60 37.65
CA LYS A 335 -19.04 -34.02 36.77
C LYS A 335 -18.97 -35.47 36.36
N GLU A 336 -17.81 -35.94 35.94
CA GLU A 336 -17.61 -37.32 35.53
C GLU A 336 -16.42 -37.92 36.25
N PHE A 337 -16.52 -39.20 36.60
CA PHE A 337 -15.40 -39.98 37.11
C PHE A 337 -15.41 -41.37 36.46
N LYS A 338 -14.24 -41.79 35.97
CA LYS A 338 -13.99 -43.09 35.36
C LYS A 338 -12.78 -43.72 36.05
N ILE A 339 -12.85 -45.02 36.29
CA ILE A 339 -11.76 -45.80 36.88
C ILE A 339 -11.62 -47.13 36.14
N THR A 340 -10.38 -47.48 35.83
CA THR A 340 -10.01 -48.69 35.11
C THR A 340 -8.99 -49.47 35.92
N GLY A 341 -9.34 -50.66 36.37
CA GLY A 341 -8.40 -51.55 37.08
C GLY A 341 -7.81 -52.59 36.15
N ILE A 342 -6.50 -52.77 36.28
CA ILE A 342 -5.72 -53.72 35.48
C ILE A 342 -5.09 -54.73 36.44
N SER A 343 -5.27 -56.02 36.17
CA SER A 343 -4.54 -57.08 36.86
C SER A 343 -3.48 -57.70 35.96
N SER A 344 -2.42 -58.22 36.56
CA SER A 344 -1.41 -59.02 35.88
C SER A 344 -2.00 -60.34 35.33
N PRO A 345 -1.51 -60.87 34.19
CA PRO A 345 -1.98 -62.13 33.61
C PRO A 345 -1.46 -63.38 34.33
N GLU A 346 -1.36 -63.38 35.66
CA GLU A 346 -0.82 -64.50 36.43
C GLU A 346 -1.92 -65.45 36.94
N GLY A 347 -2.02 -66.66 36.42
CA GLY A 347 -3.10 -67.58 36.77
C GLY A 347 -4.26 -67.56 35.78
N ARG A 348 -5.41 -68.12 36.20
CA ARG A 348 -6.59 -68.22 35.33
C ARG A 348 -7.17 -66.84 35.05
N TYR A 349 -7.48 -66.54 33.79
CA TYR A 349 -8.04 -65.26 33.34
C TYR A 349 -9.28 -64.85 34.14
N ALA A 350 -10.20 -65.77 34.39
CA ALA A 350 -11.40 -65.49 35.19
C ALA A 350 -11.08 -65.06 36.63
N SER A 351 -10.06 -65.66 37.24
CA SER A 351 -9.59 -65.29 38.60
C SER A 351 -8.92 -63.92 38.61
N ASN A 352 -8.16 -63.59 37.56
CA ASN A 352 -7.48 -62.31 37.45
C ASN A 352 -8.44 -61.17 37.13
N LEU A 353 -9.49 -61.45 36.35
CA LEU A 353 -10.56 -60.50 36.09
C LEU A 353 -11.36 -60.20 37.37
N ASP A 354 -11.67 -61.24 38.16
CA ASP A 354 -12.30 -61.07 39.48
C ASP A 354 -11.41 -60.29 40.45
N LEU A 355 -10.10 -60.54 40.42
CA LEU A 355 -9.12 -59.81 41.23
C LEU A 355 -9.01 -58.34 40.80
N ALA A 356 -9.00 -58.06 39.50
CA ALA A 356 -9.07 -56.68 38.97
C ALA A 356 -10.34 -56.00 39.48
N ARG A 357 -11.50 -56.66 39.42
CA ARG A 357 -12.78 -56.14 39.92
C ARG A 357 -12.73 -55.80 41.40
N ARG A 358 -12.19 -56.70 42.24
CA ARG A 358 -12.04 -56.46 43.68
C ARG A 358 -11.08 -55.30 43.97
N ARG A 359 -9.97 -55.20 43.25
CA ARG A 359 -9.00 -54.09 43.38
C ARG A 359 -9.57 -52.75 42.95
N THR A 360 -10.30 -52.69 41.83
CA THR A 360 -11.00 -51.47 41.39
C THR A 360 -12.03 -51.03 42.41
N ALA A 361 -12.80 -51.97 42.98
CA ALA A 361 -13.78 -51.65 44.01
C ALA A 361 -13.11 -51.10 45.28
N TYR A 362 -11.98 -51.69 45.70
CA TYR A 362 -11.21 -51.20 46.84
C TYR A 362 -10.64 -49.79 46.59
N ALA A 363 -10.00 -49.57 45.44
CA ALA A 363 -9.47 -48.25 45.08
C ALA A 363 -10.58 -47.20 45.02
N LEU A 364 -11.72 -47.52 44.41
CA LEU A 364 -12.88 -46.64 44.36
C LEU A 364 -13.41 -46.31 45.76
N GLN A 365 -13.45 -47.27 46.68
CA GLN A 365 -13.84 -47.03 48.07
C GLN A 365 -12.88 -46.06 48.78
N GLN A 366 -11.56 -46.24 48.59
CA GLN A 366 -10.56 -45.33 49.16
C GLN A 366 -10.65 -43.91 48.58
N ILE A 367 -10.89 -43.78 47.28
CA ILE A 367 -11.05 -42.48 46.60
C ILE A 367 -12.34 -41.78 47.05
N THR A 368 -13.44 -42.52 47.20
CA THR A 368 -14.74 -41.97 47.59
C THR A 368 -14.86 -41.68 49.08
N SER A 369 -14.01 -42.27 49.93
CA SER A 369 -14.01 -42.05 51.38
C SER A 369 -13.80 -40.59 51.79
N VAL A 370 -13.06 -39.82 50.98
CA VAL A 370 -12.79 -38.40 51.23
C VAL A 370 -13.84 -37.48 50.62
N ILE A 371 -14.68 -37.97 49.70
CA ILE A 371 -15.67 -37.13 48.99
C ILE A 371 -17.00 -37.16 49.77
N PRO A 372 -17.60 -36.00 50.11
CA PRO A 372 -18.91 -35.96 50.74
C PRO A 372 -19.97 -36.75 49.94
N PRO A 373 -20.74 -37.65 50.57
CA PRO A 373 -21.69 -38.53 49.87
C PRO A 373 -22.69 -37.80 48.97
N GLU A 374 -23.15 -36.62 49.41
CA GLU A 374 -24.09 -35.78 48.67
C GLU A 374 -23.49 -35.21 47.38
N LYS A 375 -22.19 -34.89 47.37
CA LYS A 375 -21.49 -34.42 46.17
C LYS A 375 -21.19 -35.59 45.23
N TRP A 376 -20.81 -36.76 45.78
CA TRP A 376 -20.53 -37.97 44.99
C TRP A 376 -21.76 -38.55 44.27
N LYS A 377 -22.97 -38.39 44.83
CA LYS A 377 -24.23 -38.78 44.16
C LYS A 377 -24.49 -38.02 42.86
N ARG A 378 -23.95 -36.81 42.72
CA ARG A 378 -24.17 -35.91 41.57
C ARG A 378 -23.13 -36.08 40.45
N VAL A 379 -22.12 -36.93 40.67
CA VAL A 379 -21.09 -37.26 39.68
C VAL A 379 -21.59 -38.39 38.81
N PHE A 380 -21.52 -38.22 37.48
CA PHE A 380 -21.77 -39.28 36.52
C PHE A 380 -20.62 -40.30 36.56
N LYS A 381 -20.98 -41.55 36.82
CA LYS A 381 -20.03 -42.65 37.01
C LYS A 381 -20.04 -43.51 35.76
N HIS A 382 -18.90 -43.56 35.08
CA HIS A 382 -18.72 -44.55 34.03
C HIS A 382 -18.73 -45.96 34.64
N PRO A 383 -19.19 -46.99 33.91
CA PRO A 383 -19.04 -48.37 34.37
C PRO A 383 -17.59 -48.65 34.72
N ASN A 384 -17.34 -49.30 35.86
CA ASN A 384 -15.98 -49.68 36.25
C ASN A 384 -15.40 -50.62 35.18
N GLU A 385 -14.38 -50.15 34.47
CA GLU A 385 -13.68 -50.96 33.49
C GLU A 385 -12.66 -51.83 34.22
N THR A 386 -12.65 -53.12 33.91
CA THR A 386 -11.71 -54.07 34.50
C THR A 386 -11.18 -54.95 33.40
N ARG A 387 -9.86 -55.09 33.33
CA ARG A 387 -9.21 -55.96 32.36
C ARG A 387 -8.00 -56.64 32.98
N VAL A 388 -7.60 -57.73 32.35
CA VAL A 388 -6.31 -58.37 32.62
C VAL A 388 -5.32 -57.81 31.61
N ALA A 389 -4.12 -57.46 32.04
CA ALA A 389 -3.02 -57.05 31.17
C ALA A 389 -2.67 -58.19 30.21
N THR A 390 -2.28 -57.86 28.99
CA THR A 390 -1.89 -58.87 28.01
C THR A 390 -0.46 -59.32 28.25
N TRP A 391 -0.12 -60.50 27.73
CA TRP A 391 1.27 -60.96 27.75
C TRP A 391 2.18 -60.12 26.83
N ASP A 392 1.63 -59.44 25.84
CA ASP A 392 2.38 -58.46 25.05
C ASP A 392 2.75 -57.22 25.90
N GLU A 393 1.85 -56.75 26.78
CA GLU A 393 2.18 -55.68 27.74
C GLU A 393 3.26 -56.12 28.74
N VAL A 394 3.33 -57.41 29.09
CA VAL A 394 4.44 -57.99 29.89
C VAL A 394 5.75 -57.99 29.09
N ALA A 395 5.70 -58.33 27.80
CA ALA A 395 6.87 -58.31 26.93
C ALA A 395 7.41 -56.89 26.75
N ASP A 396 6.53 -55.90 26.58
CA ASP A 396 6.92 -54.50 26.49
C ASP A 396 7.62 -54.02 27.77
N LEU A 397 7.14 -54.45 28.95
CA LEU A 397 7.78 -54.15 30.23
C LEU A 397 9.17 -54.80 30.35
N LEU A 398 9.34 -56.03 29.87
CA LEU A 398 10.65 -56.70 29.83
C LEU A 398 11.62 -55.99 28.89
N GLU A 399 11.16 -55.51 27.73
CA GLU A 399 12.00 -54.71 26.82
C GLU A 399 12.46 -53.39 27.42
N GLN A 400 11.58 -52.71 28.17
CA GLN A 400 11.94 -51.50 28.92
C GLN A 400 13.05 -51.76 29.94
N ASP A 401 13.03 -52.94 30.57
CA ASP A 401 14.09 -53.39 31.49
C ASP A 401 15.29 -54.04 30.74
N SER A 402 15.39 -53.87 29.41
CA SER A 402 16.45 -54.38 28.52
C SER A 402 16.55 -55.91 28.36
N LEU A 403 15.50 -56.65 28.73
CA LEU A 403 15.40 -58.12 28.66
C LEU A 403 14.77 -58.58 27.34
N LYS A 404 15.46 -58.30 26.24
CA LYS A 404 14.92 -58.48 24.87
C LYS A 404 14.73 -59.94 24.47
N ALA A 405 15.56 -60.86 24.97
CA ALA A 405 15.46 -62.28 24.65
C ALA A 405 14.21 -62.90 25.31
N GLU A 406 14.01 -62.59 26.58
CA GLU A 406 12.87 -63.03 27.37
C GLU A 406 11.55 -62.46 26.84
N ALA A 407 11.56 -61.20 26.38
CA ALA A 407 10.42 -60.58 25.72
C ALA A 407 10.07 -61.23 24.37
N ALA A 408 11.07 -61.59 23.56
CA ALA A 408 10.86 -62.27 22.28
C ALA A 408 10.20 -63.64 22.47
N ASP A 409 10.60 -64.38 23.50
CA ASP A 409 10.00 -65.67 23.84
C ASP A 409 8.53 -65.53 24.29
N ILE A 410 8.18 -64.48 25.04
CA ILE A 410 6.78 -64.19 25.38
C ILE A 410 5.96 -63.84 24.13
N ARG A 411 6.50 -62.99 23.23
CA ARG A 411 5.80 -62.63 21.97
C ARG A 411 5.63 -63.83 21.03
N ALA A 412 6.58 -64.76 20.99
CA ALA A 412 6.43 -66.02 20.25
C ALA A 412 5.28 -66.87 20.82
N ILE A 413 5.08 -66.86 22.15
CA ILE A 413 3.98 -67.54 22.81
C ILE A 413 2.63 -66.85 22.53
N THR A 414 2.57 -65.52 22.54
CA THR A 414 1.32 -64.78 22.24
C THR A 414 0.88 -64.96 20.79
N GLN A 415 1.82 -65.05 19.84
CA GLN A 415 1.53 -65.39 18.44
C GLN A 415 1.01 -66.82 18.28
N LYS A 416 1.52 -67.77 19.06
CA LYS A 416 1.17 -69.20 18.96
C LYS A 416 -0.17 -69.53 19.62
N TYR A 417 -0.50 -68.91 20.75
CA TYR A 417 -1.71 -69.18 21.50
C TYR A 417 -2.62 -67.95 21.57
N LYS A 418 -3.87 -68.06 21.12
CA LYS A 418 -4.86 -66.97 21.23
C LYS A 418 -5.57 -66.91 22.60
N ASN A 419 -5.61 -68.02 23.34
CA ASN A 419 -6.28 -68.10 24.64
C ASN A 419 -5.34 -67.61 25.77
N PRO A 420 -5.73 -66.59 26.57
CA PRO A 420 -4.92 -66.09 27.69
C PRO A 420 -4.48 -67.16 28.71
N ASP A 421 -5.34 -68.16 28.98
CA ASP A 421 -4.99 -69.24 29.91
C ASP A 421 -3.91 -70.17 29.33
N ALA A 422 -3.95 -70.40 28.01
CA ALA A 422 -2.94 -71.18 27.30
C ALA A 422 -1.61 -70.41 27.19
N GLN A 423 -1.67 -69.09 26.99
CA GLN A 423 -0.51 -68.21 27.05
C GLN A 423 0.12 -68.28 28.45
N PHE A 424 -0.64 -68.14 29.54
CA PHE A 424 -0.11 -68.27 30.90
C PHE A 424 0.52 -69.65 31.15
N ALA A 425 -0.12 -70.74 30.72
CA ALA A 425 0.42 -72.09 30.89
C ALA A 425 1.74 -72.32 30.14
N ALA A 426 1.93 -71.65 29.00
CA ALA A 426 3.18 -71.69 28.24
C ALA A 426 4.25 -70.78 28.85
N VAL A 427 3.90 -69.53 29.20
CA VAL A 427 4.83 -68.56 29.81
C VAL A 427 5.33 -69.05 31.18
N SER A 428 4.46 -69.67 31.99
CA SER A 428 4.83 -70.20 33.31
C SER A 428 5.85 -71.35 33.29
N ARG A 429 6.06 -71.99 32.14
CA ARG A 429 7.05 -73.05 31.94
C ARG A 429 8.41 -72.53 31.48
N LEU A 430 8.53 -71.24 31.19
CA LEU A 430 9.81 -70.64 30.83
C LEU A 430 10.76 -70.70 32.03
N PRO A 431 12.06 -70.98 31.82
CA PRO A 431 13.02 -71.19 32.91
C PRO A 431 13.23 -69.94 33.79
N TYR A 432 13.00 -68.75 33.24
CA TYR A 432 13.11 -67.47 33.92
C TYR A 432 11.75 -66.90 34.37
N TYR A 433 10.67 -67.68 34.30
CA TYR A 433 9.37 -67.23 34.78
C TYR A 433 9.39 -66.87 36.27
N ALA A 434 9.93 -67.76 37.10
CA ALA A 434 9.95 -67.60 38.55
C ALA A 434 10.93 -66.53 39.05
N THR A 435 11.97 -66.22 38.28
CA THR A 435 13.09 -65.35 38.68
C THR A 435 13.12 -63.99 38.00
N VAL A 436 12.55 -63.85 36.79
CA VAL A 436 12.65 -62.62 35.99
C VAL A 436 11.26 -62.06 35.69
N ILE A 437 10.34 -62.90 35.21
CA ILE A 437 9.00 -62.45 34.80
C ILE A 437 8.16 -62.12 36.04
N LYS A 438 8.11 -63.03 37.02
CA LYS A 438 7.24 -62.92 38.20
C LYS A 438 7.52 -61.66 39.03
N ASP A 439 8.77 -61.21 39.11
CA ASP A 439 9.17 -60.01 39.86
C ASP A 439 8.66 -58.71 39.22
N ARG A 440 8.29 -58.75 37.94
CA ARG A 440 7.82 -57.59 37.16
C ARG A 440 6.31 -57.52 36.99
N LEU A 441 5.60 -58.63 37.18
CA LEU A 441 4.13 -58.69 37.13
C LEU A 441 3.43 -57.73 38.10
N PRO A 442 3.95 -57.45 39.32
CA PRO A 442 3.36 -56.45 40.21
C PRO A 442 3.21 -55.07 39.59
N LYS A 443 4.15 -54.64 38.71
CA LYS A 443 4.12 -53.33 38.05
C LYS A 443 2.92 -53.14 37.09
N LEU A 444 2.29 -54.24 36.65
CA LEU A 444 1.10 -54.19 35.77
C LEU A 444 -0.21 -54.14 36.55
N ARG A 445 -0.17 -54.23 37.88
CA ARG A 445 -1.36 -54.25 38.74
C ARG A 445 -1.90 -52.84 39.00
N THR A 446 -2.10 -52.05 37.97
CA THR A 446 -2.36 -50.61 38.09
C THR A 446 -3.85 -50.25 38.09
N VAL A 447 -4.19 -49.09 38.65
CA VAL A 447 -5.54 -48.51 38.58
C VAL A 447 -5.47 -47.12 37.96
N GLN A 448 -5.98 -46.98 36.76
CA GLN A 448 -6.06 -45.70 36.04
C GLN A 448 -7.37 -44.99 36.37
N TYR A 449 -7.38 -43.66 36.40
CA TYR A 449 -8.60 -42.88 36.59
C TYR A 449 -8.65 -41.68 35.65
N GLU A 450 -9.85 -41.25 35.33
CA GLU A 450 -10.09 -40.03 34.54
C GLU A 450 -11.24 -39.29 35.18
N TYR A 451 -11.16 -37.96 35.26
CA TYR A 451 -12.28 -37.17 35.73
C TYR A 451 -12.47 -35.89 34.94
N LYS A 452 -13.74 -35.49 34.81
CA LYS A 452 -14.11 -34.20 34.25
C LYS A 452 -14.71 -33.35 35.35
N HIS A 453 -14.26 -32.11 35.44
CA HIS A 453 -14.82 -31.14 36.36
C HIS A 453 -15.20 -29.86 35.61
N GLU A 454 -16.27 -29.24 36.07
CA GLU A 454 -16.71 -27.92 35.62
C GLU A 454 -16.21 -26.88 36.61
N ILE A 455 -15.54 -25.84 36.10
CA ILE A 455 -15.21 -24.65 36.87
C ILE A 455 -16.24 -23.58 36.48
N PHE A 456 -16.99 -23.13 37.47
CA PHE A 456 -17.97 -22.06 37.41
C PHE A 456 -17.78 -21.14 38.63
N ARG A 457 -16.74 -20.29 38.56
CA ARG A 457 -16.56 -19.16 39.46
C ARG A 457 -16.56 -17.90 38.61
N GLU A 458 -17.55 -17.05 38.81
CA GLU A 458 -17.52 -15.70 38.26
C GLU A 458 -16.45 -14.94 39.04
N LEU A 459 -15.24 -14.86 38.47
CA LEU A 459 -14.18 -14.06 39.06
C LEU A 459 -14.60 -12.61 38.99
N ASN A 460 -14.49 -11.93 40.13
CA ASN A 460 -14.73 -10.50 40.13
C ASN A 460 -13.60 -9.78 39.36
N PRO A 461 -13.82 -8.54 38.88
CA PRO A 461 -12.81 -7.83 38.10
C PRO A 461 -11.45 -7.71 38.82
N ASP A 462 -11.45 -7.46 40.13
CA ASP A 462 -10.22 -7.31 40.92
C ASP A 462 -9.42 -8.62 41.00
N GLU A 463 -10.08 -9.76 41.16
CA GLU A 463 -9.47 -11.09 41.13
C GLU A 463 -8.88 -11.43 39.76
N ILE A 464 -9.53 -11.00 38.68
CA ILE A 464 -9.01 -11.17 37.31
C ILE A 464 -7.72 -10.37 37.13
N LEU A 465 -7.71 -9.12 37.61
CA LEU A 465 -6.53 -8.25 37.54
C LEU A 465 -5.38 -8.80 38.39
N GLU A 466 -5.70 -9.30 39.59
CA GLU A 466 -4.74 -9.91 40.51
C GLU A 466 -4.09 -11.15 39.88
N ARG A 467 -4.89 -12.04 39.27
CA ARG A 467 -4.38 -13.20 38.52
C ARG A 467 -3.46 -12.80 37.38
N TYR A 468 -3.83 -11.79 36.59
CA TYR A 468 -2.98 -11.30 35.51
C TYR A 468 -1.63 -10.78 36.01
N LYS A 469 -1.60 -10.10 37.16
CA LYS A 469 -0.38 -9.49 37.70
C LYS A 469 0.52 -10.49 38.42
N ASN A 470 -0.07 -11.38 39.22
CA ASN A 470 0.63 -12.13 40.27
C ASN A 470 0.70 -13.64 40.04
N ASP A 471 -0.10 -14.22 39.13
CA ASP A 471 0.03 -15.64 38.76
C ASP A 471 0.99 -15.80 37.56
N PRO A 472 2.17 -16.44 37.74
CA PRO A 472 3.15 -16.62 36.66
C PRO A 472 2.61 -17.44 35.49
N ASP A 473 1.75 -18.44 35.71
CA ASP A 473 1.23 -19.27 34.63
C ASP A 473 0.27 -18.49 33.73
N TYR A 474 -0.54 -17.60 34.33
CA TYR A 474 -1.38 -16.69 33.58
C TYR A 474 -0.55 -15.59 32.94
N ARG A 475 0.50 -15.07 33.57
CA ARG A 475 1.36 -14.03 33.00
C ARG A 475 2.19 -14.55 31.82
N ASP A 476 2.75 -15.75 31.94
CA ASP A 476 3.63 -16.39 30.95
C ASP A 476 2.89 -17.03 29.76
N GLY A 477 1.55 -17.04 29.77
CA GLY A 477 0.78 -17.61 28.66
C GLY A 477 0.52 -19.11 28.75
N LYS A 478 0.85 -19.77 29.85
CA LYS A 478 0.61 -21.21 30.04
C LYS A 478 -0.86 -21.52 30.29
N LYS A 479 -1.59 -20.60 30.93
CA LYS A 479 -3.04 -20.67 31.14
C LYS A 479 -3.72 -19.55 30.37
N SER A 480 -4.82 -19.85 29.69
CA SER A 480 -5.58 -18.87 28.92
C SER A 480 -6.67 -18.22 29.76
N PHE A 481 -7.01 -16.97 29.43
CA PHE A 481 -8.20 -16.30 29.96
C PHE A 481 -9.40 -16.56 29.03
N THR A 482 -10.60 -16.60 29.60
CA THR A 482 -11.85 -16.59 28.87
C THR A 482 -12.11 -15.22 28.22
N ARG A 483 -13.01 -15.15 27.24
CA ARG A 483 -13.43 -13.86 26.66
C ARG A 483 -14.05 -12.93 27.70
N TYR A 484 -14.78 -13.47 28.69
CA TYR A 484 -15.33 -12.71 29.82
C TYR A 484 -14.22 -12.05 30.65
N GLU A 485 -13.17 -12.79 30.99
CA GLU A 485 -12.03 -12.25 31.74
C GLU A 485 -11.25 -11.23 30.91
N TYR A 486 -11.01 -11.50 29.62
CA TYR A 486 -10.39 -10.55 28.71
C TYR A 486 -11.18 -9.24 28.58
N TRP A 487 -12.51 -9.31 28.50
CA TRP A 487 -13.37 -8.13 28.42
C TRP A 487 -13.19 -7.20 29.65
N HIS A 488 -13.05 -7.77 30.85
CA HIS A 488 -12.74 -7.00 32.06
C HIS A 488 -11.31 -6.46 32.03
N LEU A 489 -10.33 -7.28 31.65
CA LEU A 489 -8.92 -6.85 31.54
C LEU A 489 -8.74 -5.65 30.60
N PHE A 490 -9.47 -5.63 29.47
CA PHE A 490 -9.43 -4.52 28.52
C PHE A 490 -9.87 -3.18 29.15
N GLN A 491 -10.76 -3.22 30.15
CA GLN A 491 -11.23 -2.03 30.85
C GLN A 491 -10.31 -1.64 32.01
N MET A 492 -9.71 -2.60 32.69
CA MET A 492 -8.88 -2.35 33.88
C MET A 492 -7.44 -1.94 33.54
N VAL A 493 -6.85 -2.50 32.48
CA VAL A 493 -5.47 -2.21 32.10
C VAL A 493 -5.42 -0.97 31.22
N LYS A 494 -4.96 0.14 31.81
CA LYS A 494 -4.87 1.44 31.12
C LYS A 494 -3.52 1.73 30.49
N ASP A 495 -2.46 1.02 30.88
CA ASP A 495 -1.14 1.18 30.25
C ASP A 495 -1.19 0.70 28.79
N PRO A 496 -0.85 1.54 27.79
CA PRO A 496 -1.00 1.19 26.38
C PRO A 496 -0.17 -0.03 25.95
N LYS A 497 1.05 -0.20 26.49
CA LYS A 497 1.95 -1.29 26.10
C LYS A 497 1.46 -2.62 26.66
N GLU A 498 1.02 -2.63 27.91
CA GLU A 498 0.42 -3.82 28.51
C GLU A 498 -0.93 -4.15 27.89
N ALA A 499 -1.78 -3.15 27.61
CA ALA A 499 -3.05 -3.35 26.93
C ALA A 499 -2.86 -4.01 25.55
N GLU A 500 -1.90 -3.55 24.74
CA GLU A 500 -1.58 -4.16 23.44
C GLU A 500 -1.18 -5.64 23.58
N LYS A 501 -0.37 -6.00 24.60
CA LYS A 501 -0.01 -7.41 24.86
C LYS A 501 -1.24 -8.27 25.14
N ILE A 502 -2.16 -7.75 25.96
CA ILE A 502 -3.41 -8.43 26.28
C ILE A 502 -4.27 -8.56 25.02
N PHE A 503 -4.39 -7.51 24.19
CA PHE A 503 -5.14 -7.57 22.92
C PHE A 503 -4.56 -8.62 21.96
N ARG A 504 -3.24 -8.66 21.77
CA ARG A 504 -2.56 -9.67 20.93
C ARG A 504 -2.76 -11.08 21.43
N ARG A 505 -2.79 -11.26 22.74
CA ARG A 505 -3.01 -12.57 23.35
C ARG A 505 -4.47 -12.99 23.19
N ALA A 506 -5.41 -12.12 23.52
CA ALA A 506 -6.84 -12.36 23.32
C ALA A 506 -7.14 -12.67 21.85
N TYR A 507 -6.56 -11.93 20.90
CA TYR A 507 -6.71 -12.18 19.46
C TYR A 507 -6.38 -13.62 19.08
N ARG A 508 -5.28 -14.16 19.61
CA ARG A 508 -4.79 -15.52 19.31
C ARG A 508 -5.54 -16.61 20.08
N GLU A 509 -5.82 -16.40 21.36
CA GLU A 509 -6.42 -17.43 22.23
C GLU A 509 -7.94 -17.57 22.05
N THR A 510 -8.60 -16.56 21.46
CA THR A 510 -10.07 -16.53 21.35
C THR A 510 -10.60 -16.74 19.94
N MET A 511 -9.75 -17.24 19.03
CA MET A 511 -10.15 -17.59 17.67
C MET A 511 -11.24 -18.68 17.71
N ALA A 512 -12.26 -18.53 16.87
CA ALA A 512 -13.37 -19.46 16.78
C ALA A 512 -13.85 -19.58 15.33
N TYR A 513 -14.38 -20.74 14.97
CA TYR A 513 -14.96 -20.94 13.63
C TYR A 513 -16.26 -20.15 13.46
N ASP A 514 -16.40 -19.54 12.29
CA ASP A 514 -17.62 -18.88 11.86
C ASP A 514 -18.64 -19.88 11.27
N LEU A 515 -19.80 -19.38 10.84
CA LEU A 515 -20.87 -20.18 10.24
C LEU A 515 -20.46 -20.92 8.95
N LYS A 516 -19.36 -20.51 8.31
CA LYS A 516 -18.81 -21.12 7.10
C LYS A 516 -17.62 -22.04 7.41
N GLY A 517 -17.31 -22.27 8.70
CA GLY A 517 -16.19 -23.11 9.13
C GLY A 517 -14.82 -22.44 8.98
N GLN A 518 -14.76 -21.11 8.83
CA GLN A 518 -13.51 -20.36 8.80
C GLN A 518 -13.16 -19.83 10.18
N GLU A 519 -11.90 -19.97 10.57
CA GLU A 519 -11.41 -19.45 11.85
C GLU A 519 -11.38 -17.92 11.83
N LYS A 520 -12.06 -17.29 12.80
CA LYS A 520 -12.14 -15.83 12.97
C LYS A 520 -11.74 -15.41 14.37
N PRO A 521 -11.01 -14.29 14.50
CA PRO A 521 -10.67 -13.73 15.79
C PRO A 521 -11.90 -13.13 16.48
N TRP A 522 -11.84 -12.97 17.79
CA TRP A 522 -12.86 -12.22 18.51
C TRP A 522 -12.79 -10.73 18.12
N ILE A 523 -13.93 -10.20 17.67
CA ILE A 523 -14.03 -8.86 17.07
C ILE A 523 -13.52 -7.74 17.97
N LEU A 524 -13.83 -7.76 19.27
CA LEU A 524 -13.40 -6.72 20.21
C LEU A 524 -11.89 -6.74 20.40
N ALA A 525 -11.28 -7.93 20.56
CA ALA A 525 -9.84 -8.07 20.68
C ALA A 525 -9.10 -7.62 19.42
N ALA A 526 -9.61 -7.99 18.24
CA ALA A 526 -9.05 -7.58 16.95
C ALA A 526 -9.12 -6.06 16.75
N ASN A 527 -10.26 -5.43 17.04
CA ASN A 527 -10.40 -3.99 16.92
C ASN A 527 -9.50 -3.23 17.90
N ASN A 528 -9.45 -3.64 19.16
CA ASN A 528 -8.61 -2.98 20.17
C ASN A 528 -7.13 -3.11 19.83
N LEU A 529 -6.72 -4.26 19.29
CA LEU A 529 -5.36 -4.43 18.75
C LEU A 529 -5.10 -3.48 17.57
N ALA A 530 -6.05 -3.37 16.65
CA ALA A 530 -5.94 -2.47 15.50
C ALA A 530 -5.84 -0.98 15.92
N VAL A 531 -6.67 -0.56 16.87
CA VAL A 531 -6.63 0.78 17.47
C VAL A 531 -5.29 1.03 18.16
N ALA A 532 -4.78 0.08 18.94
CA ALA A 532 -3.46 0.20 19.59
C ALA A 532 -2.32 0.34 18.56
N LEU A 533 -2.39 -0.42 17.47
CA LEU A 533 -1.44 -0.31 16.37
C LEU A 533 -1.47 1.07 15.71
N LEU A 534 -2.66 1.55 15.35
CA LEU A 534 -2.88 2.85 14.71
C LEU A 534 -2.39 4.01 15.60
N ARG A 535 -2.69 3.98 16.90
CA ARG A 535 -2.23 4.98 17.89
C ARG A 535 -0.71 5.03 18.04
N ARG A 536 -0.03 3.89 17.83
CA ARG A 536 1.44 3.80 17.84
C ARG A 536 2.06 4.10 16.47
N ASP A 537 1.27 4.60 15.53
CA ASP A 537 1.74 4.90 14.17
C ASP A 537 2.23 3.64 13.40
N THR A 538 1.71 2.46 13.77
CA THR A 538 2.01 1.17 13.15
C THR A 538 0.74 0.51 12.59
N PHE A 539 0.87 -0.55 11.79
CA PHE A 539 -0.29 -1.24 11.23
C PHE A 539 0.03 -2.71 10.94
N ASP A 540 -1.02 -3.50 10.84
CA ASP A 540 -0.99 -4.89 10.40
C ASP A 540 -2.32 -5.18 9.70
N VAL A 541 -2.27 -5.28 8.37
CA VAL A 541 -3.48 -5.40 7.52
C VAL A 541 -4.16 -6.75 7.69
N ASP A 542 -3.50 -7.76 8.26
CA ASP A 542 -4.06 -9.09 8.43
C ASP A 542 -4.88 -9.22 9.73
N VAL A 543 -4.79 -8.27 10.66
CA VAL A 543 -5.52 -8.31 11.94
C VAL A 543 -7.04 -8.27 11.73
N LEU A 544 -7.56 -7.32 10.97
CA LEU A 544 -9.01 -7.16 10.77
C LEU A 544 -9.53 -7.79 9.47
N LYS A 545 -8.65 -8.12 8.51
CA LYS A 545 -9.00 -8.72 7.22
C LYS A 545 -9.91 -9.97 7.34
N PRO A 546 -9.69 -10.91 8.28
CA PRO A 546 -10.59 -12.06 8.47
C PRO A 546 -12.03 -11.70 8.88
N LEU A 547 -12.25 -10.49 9.39
CA LEU A 547 -13.55 -10.02 9.87
C LEU A 547 -14.36 -9.28 8.80
N ILE A 548 -13.79 -9.06 7.61
CA ILE A 548 -14.41 -8.28 6.53
C ILE A 548 -14.74 -9.18 5.35
N ASP A 549 -16.02 -9.24 4.99
CA ASP A 549 -16.50 -9.86 3.76
C ASP A 549 -16.73 -8.78 2.70
N ILE A 550 -15.80 -8.65 1.75
CA ILE A 550 -15.87 -7.62 0.70
C ILE A 550 -17.09 -7.78 -0.23
N THR A 551 -17.77 -8.92 -0.24
CA THR A 551 -18.96 -9.13 -1.08
C THR A 551 -20.23 -8.56 -0.44
N ARG A 552 -20.19 -8.24 0.85
CA ARG A 552 -21.36 -7.82 1.64
C ARG A 552 -21.28 -6.34 2.05
N LYS A 553 -22.44 -5.78 2.39
CA LYS A 553 -22.57 -4.39 2.87
C LYS A 553 -22.21 -4.30 4.35
N VAL A 554 -22.00 -3.08 4.84
CA VAL A 554 -21.77 -2.80 6.26
C VAL A 554 -23.01 -3.05 7.11
N ASN A 555 -22.80 -3.42 8.39
CA ASN A 555 -23.81 -3.67 9.41
C ASN A 555 -24.93 -4.65 9.01
N MET A 556 -24.66 -5.61 8.12
CA MET A 556 -25.64 -6.65 7.82
C MET A 556 -25.76 -7.62 9.00
N ILE A 557 -26.96 -8.09 9.32
CA ILE A 557 -27.16 -9.04 10.41
C ILE A 557 -27.40 -10.45 9.84
N ASP A 558 -26.48 -11.37 10.12
CA ASP A 558 -26.70 -12.79 9.91
C ASP A 558 -27.46 -13.36 11.10
N THR A 559 -28.54 -14.08 10.81
CA THR A 559 -29.32 -14.78 11.83
C THR A 559 -29.17 -16.27 11.60
N PHE A 560 -28.60 -16.96 12.59
CA PHE A 560 -28.52 -18.41 12.62
C PHE A 560 -29.49 -18.93 13.68
N ASN A 561 -30.35 -19.86 13.30
CA ASN A 561 -31.29 -20.51 14.21
C ASN A 561 -31.08 -22.01 14.14
N ASP A 562 -30.58 -22.60 15.22
CA ASP A 562 -30.36 -24.04 15.36
C ASP A 562 -31.57 -24.78 15.95
N GLY A 563 -32.70 -24.10 16.11
CA GLY A 563 -33.92 -24.62 16.73
C GLY A 563 -33.93 -24.53 18.26
N ILE A 564 -32.82 -24.14 18.88
CA ILE A 564 -32.68 -23.96 20.34
C ILE A 564 -32.39 -22.48 20.67
N SER A 565 -31.62 -21.81 19.82
CA SER A 565 -31.16 -20.44 20.01
C SER A 565 -31.09 -19.68 18.68
N VAL A 566 -31.36 -18.38 18.74
CA VAL A 566 -31.20 -17.47 17.60
C VAL A 566 -29.94 -16.64 17.84
N ILE A 567 -28.89 -16.93 17.09
CA ILE A 567 -27.62 -16.19 17.13
C ILE A 567 -27.66 -15.14 16.03
N LYS A 568 -27.51 -13.87 16.41
CA LYS A 568 -27.39 -12.75 15.47
C LYS A 568 -25.95 -12.27 15.44
N THR A 569 -25.33 -12.24 14.27
CA THR A 569 -23.95 -11.76 14.07
C THR A 569 -23.96 -10.59 13.11
N GLU A 570 -23.32 -9.48 13.50
CA GLU A 570 -23.14 -8.33 12.63
C GLU A 570 -21.94 -8.56 11.70
N VAL A 571 -22.20 -8.46 10.40
CA VAL A 571 -21.22 -8.59 9.32
C VAL A 571 -20.77 -7.21 8.90
N ASN A 572 -19.45 -7.05 8.74
CA ASN A 572 -18.80 -5.79 8.39
C ASN A 572 -19.25 -4.60 9.26
N PRO A 573 -19.06 -4.63 10.60
CA PRO A 573 -19.34 -3.45 11.41
C PRO A 573 -18.52 -2.25 10.90
N GLU A 574 -19.16 -1.09 10.78
CA GLU A 574 -18.54 0.12 10.21
C GLU A 574 -17.19 0.47 10.83
N THR A 575 -17.07 0.35 12.16
CA THR A 575 -15.83 0.58 12.91
C THR A 575 -14.68 -0.32 12.43
N ILE A 576 -14.96 -1.61 12.17
CA ILE A 576 -13.95 -2.56 11.68
C ILE A 576 -13.50 -2.18 10.28
N VAL A 577 -14.46 -1.88 9.41
CA VAL A 577 -14.18 -1.47 8.02
C VAL A 577 -13.37 -0.16 8.01
N ALA A 578 -13.70 0.80 8.86
CA ALA A 578 -13.02 2.08 8.95
C ALA A 578 -11.57 1.96 9.50
N ASN A 579 -11.34 1.12 10.51
CA ASN A 579 -9.98 0.86 10.99
C ASN A 579 -9.13 0.08 9.96
N GLN A 580 -9.71 -0.90 9.27
CA GLN A 580 -9.01 -1.61 8.19
C GLN A 580 -8.68 -0.66 7.03
N LEU A 581 -9.62 0.23 6.67
CA LEU A 581 -9.40 1.29 5.71
C LEU A 581 -8.20 2.18 6.11
N ALA A 582 -8.16 2.62 7.37
CA ALA A 582 -7.03 3.40 7.88
C ALA A 582 -5.70 2.63 7.76
N MET A 583 -5.70 1.34 8.09
CA MET A 583 -4.52 0.46 7.94
C MET A 583 -4.08 0.31 6.48
N TYR A 584 -5.01 0.17 5.53
CA TYR A 584 -4.66 0.07 4.10
C TYR A 584 -4.07 1.36 3.55
N ILE A 585 -4.60 2.53 3.95
CA ILE A 585 -4.00 3.82 3.58
C ILE A 585 -2.55 3.88 4.10
N ARG A 586 -2.29 3.48 5.35
CA ARG A 586 -0.91 3.42 5.91
C ARG A 586 -0.02 2.42 5.20
N ALA A 587 -0.60 1.32 4.72
CA ALA A 587 0.10 0.29 3.96
C ALA A 587 0.36 0.70 2.50
N TYR A 588 -0.08 1.89 2.07
CA TYR A 588 -0.03 2.35 0.68
C TYR A 588 -0.79 1.42 -0.29
N ASN A 589 -1.80 0.71 0.23
CA ASN A 589 -2.72 -0.10 -0.54
C ASN A 589 -4.02 0.71 -0.78
N PHE A 590 -3.94 1.67 -1.68
CA PHE A 590 -4.98 2.64 -1.97
C PHE A 590 -6.15 2.03 -2.76
N GLU A 591 -5.91 0.94 -3.50
CA GLU A 591 -6.95 0.19 -4.21
C GLU A 591 -7.91 -0.48 -3.23
N ASP A 592 -7.39 -1.31 -2.31
CA ASP A 592 -8.24 -1.94 -1.28
C ASP A 592 -8.85 -0.90 -0.32
N ALA A 593 -8.12 0.19 -0.03
CA ALA A 593 -8.65 1.30 0.75
C ALA A 593 -9.88 1.92 0.07
N SER A 594 -9.81 2.22 -1.22
CA SER A 594 -10.93 2.83 -1.97
C SER A 594 -12.16 1.90 -1.99
N ILE A 595 -11.95 0.58 -2.14
CA ILE A 595 -13.02 -0.43 -2.06
C ILE A 595 -13.71 -0.41 -0.69
N LEU A 596 -12.96 -0.27 0.41
CA LEU A 596 -13.54 -0.18 1.76
C LEU A 596 -14.22 1.18 2.01
N ALA A 597 -13.69 2.27 1.44
CA ALA A 597 -14.30 3.59 1.53
C ALA A 597 -15.71 3.61 0.93
N ASP A 598 -15.90 2.98 -0.24
CA ASP A 598 -17.20 2.87 -0.91
C ASP A 598 -18.25 2.08 -0.10
N LYS A 599 -17.81 1.21 0.81
CA LYS A 599 -18.70 0.44 1.68
C LYS A 599 -19.21 1.23 2.88
N LEU A 600 -18.43 2.19 3.37
CA LEU A 600 -18.80 2.99 4.52
C LEU A 600 -19.92 3.98 4.18
N PRO A 601 -20.86 4.23 5.10
CA PRO A 601 -21.94 5.17 4.86
C PRO A 601 -21.42 6.61 4.76
N ASP A 602 -22.12 7.46 4.01
CA ASP A 602 -21.83 8.89 3.87
C ASP A 602 -22.26 9.68 5.11
N THR A 603 -21.53 9.50 6.20
CA THR A 603 -21.72 10.23 7.47
C THR A 603 -20.51 11.11 7.76
N GLU A 604 -20.71 12.18 8.54
CA GLU A 604 -19.61 13.07 8.97
C GLU A 604 -18.46 12.29 9.63
N ARG A 605 -18.78 11.22 10.37
CA ARG A 605 -17.82 10.34 11.03
C ARG A 605 -16.77 9.73 10.09
N PHE A 606 -17.17 9.37 8.87
CA PHE A 606 -16.27 8.71 7.91
C PHE A 606 -15.91 9.58 6.72
N GLN A 607 -16.49 10.78 6.62
CA GLN A 607 -16.34 11.66 5.46
C GLN A 607 -14.87 11.94 5.13
N MET A 608 -14.05 12.24 6.13
CA MET A 608 -12.65 12.59 5.93
C MET A 608 -11.81 11.38 5.51
N ILE A 609 -11.90 10.25 6.22
CA ILE A 609 -11.13 9.04 5.86
C ILE A 609 -11.50 8.52 4.47
N LYS A 610 -12.78 8.60 4.08
CA LYS A 610 -13.23 8.29 2.72
C LYS A 610 -12.63 9.24 1.69
N ALA A 611 -12.65 10.55 1.95
CA ALA A 611 -12.08 11.54 1.06
C ALA A 611 -10.57 11.30 0.83
N PHE A 612 -9.81 10.99 1.89
CA PHE A 612 -8.39 10.68 1.78
C PHE A 612 -8.13 9.34 1.07
N ALA A 613 -8.89 8.28 1.37
CA ALA A 613 -8.78 7.01 0.67
C ALA A 613 -8.98 7.20 -0.85
N ASN A 614 -10.07 7.86 -1.23
CA ASN A 614 -10.43 8.12 -2.61
C ASN A 614 -9.41 9.05 -3.29
N CYS A 615 -8.96 10.11 -2.61
CA CYS A 615 -7.95 11.03 -3.12
C CYS A 615 -6.62 10.33 -3.39
N LEU A 616 -6.11 9.56 -2.41
CA LEU A 616 -4.87 8.80 -2.57
C LEU A 616 -5.00 7.70 -3.63
N GLY A 617 -6.19 7.14 -3.81
CA GLY A 617 -6.55 6.26 -4.93
C GLY A 617 -6.65 6.94 -6.30
N GLY A 618 -6.56 8.29 -6.36
CA GLY A 618 -6.62 9.06 -7.60
C GLY A 618 -7.95 9.69 -7.95
N TYR A 619 -8.97 9.50 -7.12
CA TYR A 619 -10.34 9.98 -7.31
C TYR A 619 -10.50 11.46 -6.92
N TYR A 620 -9.49 12.28 -7.20
CA TYR A 620 -9.52 13.73 -7.03
C TYR A 620 -9.50 14.48 -8.37
N ASP A 621 -8.93 13.87 -9.42
CA ASP A 621 -8.85 14.49 -10.74
C ASP A 621 -10.20 14.34 -11.45
N TYR A 622 -11.02 15.38 -11.34
CA TYR A 622 -12.36 15.44 -11.91
C TYR A 622 -12.39 15.70 -13.42
N ARG A 623 -11.23 15.97 -14.06
CA ARG A 623 -11.12 16.15 -15.51
C ARG A 623 -11.12 14.82 -16.26
N GLY A 624 -10.71 13.75 -15.59
CA GLY A 624 -10.74 12.38 -16.10
C GLY A 624 -12.06 11.64 -15.84
N ALA A 625 -13.11 12.33 -15.42
CA ALA A 625 -14.41 11.73 -15.13
C ALA A 625 -15.12 11.29 -16.42
N ALA A 626 -15.76 10.11 -16.41
CA ALA A 626 -16.50 9.60 -17.56
C ALA A 626 -17.85 10.32 -17.76
N ASN A 627 -18.42 10.89 -16.70
CA ASN A 627 -19.69 11.60 -16.74
C ASN A 627 -19.76 12.73 -15.70
N ILE A 628 -20.83 13.54 -15.79
CA ILE A 628 -21.02 14.74 -14.95
C ILE A 628 -21.12 14.35 -13.46
N LYS A 629 -21.87 13.30 -13.13
CA LYS A 629 -22.06 12.84 -11.75
C LYS A 629 -20.72 12.46 -11.10
N GLU A 630 -19.92 11.67 -11.80
CA GLU A 630 -18.58 11.29 -11.34
C GLU A 630 -17.66 12.52 -11.20
N SER A 631 -17.78 13.48 -12.11
CA SER A 631 -17.02 14.73 -12.02
C SER A 631 -17.37 15.52 -10.75
N GLU A 632 -18.66 15.58 -10.39
CA GLU A 632 -19.12 16.23 -9.15
C GLU A 632 -18.62 15.50 -7.89
N GLU A 633 -18.67 14.17 -7.88
CA GLU A 633 -18.18 13.36 -6.76
C GLU A 633 -16.66 13.54 -6.57
N ARG A 634 -15.87 13.50 -7.65
CA ARG A 634 -14.42 13.77 -7.62
C ARG A 634 -14.10 15.19 -7.18
N LYS A 635 -14.88 16.20 -7.63
CA LYS A 635 -14.73 17.59 -7.16
C LYS A 635 -14.98 17.70 -5.67
N LYS A 636 -15.97 16.98 -5.14
CA LYS A 636 -16.26 16.95 -3.70
C LYS A 636 -15.07 16.39 -2.92
N VAL A 637 -14.50 15.27 -3.37
CA VAL A 637 -13.29 14.68 -2.77
C VAL A 637 -12.11 15.66 -2.82
N PHE A 638 -11.85 16.27 -3.98
CA PHE A 638 -10.82 17.28 -4.15
C PHE A 638 -10.98 18.42 -3.15
N GLN A 639 -12.17 19.01 -3.04
CA GLN A 639 -12.44 20.13 -2.12
C GLN A 639 -12.32 19.72 -0.65
N GLN A 640 -12.79 18.53 -0.28
CA GLN A 640 -12.67 18.04 1.10
C GLN A 640 -11.22 17.89 1.55
N VAL A 641 -10.37 17.28 0.70
CA VAL A 641 -8.94 17.11 1.02
C VAL A 641 -8.21 18.45 0.95
N LYS A 642 -8.48 19.26 -0.08
CA LYS A 642 -7.90 20.61 -0.21
C LYS A 642 -8.17 21.49 1.02
N ASN A 643 -9.40 21.45 1.55
CA ASN A 643 -9.80 22.27 2.69
C ASN A 643 -9.42 21.68 4.06
N SER A 644 -8.79 20.51 4.11
CA SER A 644 -8.44 19.83 5.37
C SER A 644 -7.25 20.46 6.09
N SER A 645 -6.30 21.06 5.37
CA SER A 645 -5.22 21.88 5.94
C SER A 645 -4.68 22.88 4.90
N PRO A 646 -4.03 23.98 5.33
CA PRO A 646 -3.37 24.91 4.41
C PRO A 646 -2.31 24.23 3.53
N MET A 647 -1.55 23.26 4.07
CA MET A 647 -0.56 22.50 3.30
C MET A 647 -1.26 21.60 2.26
N ASN A 648 -2.33 20.93 2.66
CA ASN A 648 -3.11 20.09 1.74
C ASN A 648 -3.72 20.89 0.60
N ASN A 649 -4.08 22.15 0.82
CA ASN A 649 -4.50 23.04 -0.26
C ASN A 649 -3.41 23.15 -1.35
N VAL A 650 -2.18 23.51 -0.96
CA VAL A 650 -1.03 23.62 -1.87
C VAL A 650 -0.78 22.29 -2.59
N VAL A 651 -0.71 21.19 -1.85
CA VAL A 651 -0.40 19.86 -2.39
C VAL A 651 -1.46 19.41 -3.41
N MET A 652 -2.74 19.61 -3.10
CA MET A 652 -3.84 19.26 -4.01
C MET A 652 -3.83 20.11 -5.28
N CYS A 653 -3.57 21.42 -5.16
CA CYS A 653 -3.40 22.30 -6.32
C CYS A 653 -2.22 21.86 -7.20
N MET A 654 -1.06 21.56 -6.59
CA MET A 654 0.10 21.06 -7.32
C MET A 654 -0.14 19.71 -8.01
N ALA A 655 -1.00 18.86 -7.44
CA ALA A 655 -1.38 17.56 -8.00
C ALA A 655 -2.28 17.64 -9.25
N MET A 656 -2.89 18.81 -9.52
CA MET A 656 -3.67 19.04 -10.73
C MET A 656 -2.80 19.35 -11.95
N GLU A 657 -1.55 19.80 -11.75
CA GLU A 657 -0.57 20.06 -12.82
C GLU A 657 -1.10 21.01 -13.91
N THR A 658 -1.71 22.14 -13.52
CA THR A 658 -2.13 23.19 -14.46
C THR A 658 -1.70 24.57 -14.00
N ASP A 659 -1.50 25.49 -14.95
CA ASP A 659 -1.08 26.87 -14.63
C ASP A 659 -2.03 27.62 -13.69
N PRO A 660 -3.37 27.49 -13.78
CA PRO A 660 -4.27 28.08 -12.80
C PRO A 660 -4.05 27.53 -11.38
N TYR A 661 -3.91 26.21 -11.23
CA TYR A 661 -3.70 25.60 -9.91
C TYR A 661 -2.28 25.83 -9.38
N ASN A 662 -1.26 25.94 -10.24
CA ASN A 662 0.09 26.32 -9.83
C ASN A 662 0.08 27.74 -9.22
N ARG A 663 -0.60 28.70 -9.86
CA ARG A 663 -0.76 30.07 -9.32
C ARG A 663 -1.54 30.10 -8.00
N GLU A 664 -2.58 29.27 -7.89
CA GLU A 664 -3.30 29.10 -6.63
C GLU A 664 -2.40 28.53 -5.52
N ALA A 665 -1.56 27.53 -5.85
CA ALA A 665 -0.60 26.95 -4.92
C ALA A 665 0.45 27.97 -4.45
N GLU A 666 0.97 28.80 -5.35
CA GLU A 666 1.89 29.91 -5.02
C GLU A 666 1.27 30.87 -4.02
N THR A 667 0.03 31.30 -4.29
CA THR A 667 -0.71 32.21 -3.40
C THR A 667 -0.97 31.56 -2.03
N ALA A 668 -1.35 30.28 -2.02
CA ALA A 668 -1.61 29.54 -0.79
C ALA A 668 -0.33 29.36 0.05
N LEU A 669 0.83 29.16 -0.56
CA LEU A 669 2.13 29.02 0.13
C LEU A 669 2.51 30.24 0.96
N ASP A 670 2.05 31.44 0.60
CA ASP A 670 2.38 32.66 1.35
C ASP A 670 1.70 32.71 2.71
N SER A 671 0.57 32.03 2.88
CA SER A 671 -0.14 31.89 4.15
C SER A 671 0.46 30.85 5.11
N ILE A 672 1.40 30.03 4.63
CA ILE A 672 1.99 28.92 5.40
C ILE A 672 3.29 29.39 6.08
N PRO A 673 3.58 28.99 7.34
CA PRO A 673 4.85 29.27 8.00
C PRO A 673 6.08 28.79 7.19
N ASP A 674 7.21 29.50 7.33
CA ASP A 674 8.45 29.10 6.66
C ASP A 674 8.97 27.76 7.16
N SER A 675 9.29 26.87 6.22
CA SER A 675 9.80 25.51 6.48
C SER A 675 10.53 24.99 5.26
N SER A 676 11.42 23.99 5.43
CA SER A 676 12.10 23.34 4.32
C SER A 676 11.11 22.76 3.29
N LEU A 677 9.96 22.26 3.74
CA LEU A 677 8.90 21.77 2.84
C LEU A 677 8.28 22.90 2.02
N LYS A 678 7.92 24.03 2.65
CA LYS A 678 7.41 25.22 1.93
C LYS A 678 8.41 25.68 0.87
N GLN A 679 9.70 25.76 1.22
CA GLN A 679 10.76 26.17 0.30
C GLN A 679 10.93 25.18 -0.85
N TYR A 680 10.83 23.87 -0.58
CA TYR A 680 10.88 22.84 -1.61
C TYR A 680 9.68 22.92 -2.57
N LEU A 681 8.45 23.10 -2.06
CA LEU A 681 7.28 23.27 -2.92
C LEU A 681 7.37 24.56 -3.77
N LYS A 682 7.93 25.64 -3.21
CA LYS A 682 8.25 26.86 -3.96
C LYS A 682 9.26 26.60 -5.08
N LEU A 683 10.32 25.83 -4.83
CA LEU A 683 11.29 25.42 -5.84
C LEU A 683 10.62 24.64 -6.98
N VAL A 684 9.75 23.68 -6.66
CA VAL A 684 9.03 22.90 -7.68
C VAL A 684 8.13 23.80 -8.54
N LEU A 685 7.44 24.77 -7.93
CA LEU A 685 6.62 25.74 -8.68
C LEU A 685 7.48 26.69 -9.53
N PHE A 686 8.66 27.08 -9.05
CA PHE A 686 9.63 27.86 -9.80
C PHE A 686 10.14 27.09 -11.03
N ILE A 687 10.53 25.82 -10.86
CA ILE A 687 10.93 24.94 -11.98
C ILE A 687 9.80 24.81 -13.00
N ARG A 688 8.55 24.64 -12.55
CA ARG A 688 7.37 24.56 -13.43
C ARG A 688 7.14 25.84 -14.23
N SER A 689 7.20 27.00 -13.59
CA SER A 689 6.91 28.29 -14.22
C SER A 689 8.00 28.70 -15.22
N LYS A 690 9.27 28.45 -14.89
CA LYS A 690 10.43 28.73 -15.75
C LYS A 690 10.78 27.60 -16.71
N LYS A 691 10.09 26.46 -16.63
CA LYS A 691 10.30 25.25 -17.46
C LYS A 691 11.75 24.76 -17.43
N LEU A 692 12.35 24.71 -16.24
CA LEU A 692 13.77 24.35 -16.02
C LEU A 692 13.99 22.83 -16.07
N TYR A 693 13.64 22.21 -17.20
CA TYR A 693 13.79 20.77 -17.39
C TYR A 693 15.07 20.40 -18.16
N GLU A 694 15.50 21.28 -19.06
CA GLU A 694 16.72 21.16 -19.87
C GLU A 694 17.52 22.46 -19.70
N TRP A 695 18.84 22.34 -19.56
CA TRP A 695 19.70 23.51 -19.40
C TRP A 695 19.95 24.17 -20.76
N SER A 696 19.89 25.50 -20.79
CA SER A 696 20.23 26.29 -21.96
C SER A 696 20.88 27.62 -21.54
N TYR A 697 21.56 28.27 -22.47
CA TYR A 697 22.11 29.60 -22.22
C TYR A 697 21.03 30.63 -21.84
N ASP A 698 19.82 30.48 -22.38
CA ASP A 698 18.70 31.40 -22.11
C ASP A 698 18.14 31.26 -20.69
N ASN A 699 18.29 30.07 -20.07
CA ASN A 699 17.75 29.79 -18.73
C ASN A 699 18.84 29.55 -17.66
N ALA A 700 20.12 29.78 -17.99
CA ALA A 700 21.25 29.50 -17.10
C ALA A 700 21.13 30.19 -15.74
N LEU A 701 20.72 31.47 -15.71
CA LEU A 701 20.53 32.22 -14.46
C LEU A 701 19.41 31.65 -13.59
N ASP A 702 18.30 31.25 -14.21
CA ASP A 702 17.19 30.62 -13.51
C ASP A 702 17.60 29.23 -12.97
N PHE A 703 18.42 28.47 -13.72
CA PHE A 703 19.02 27.21 -13.26
C PHE A 703 19.92 27.41 -12.03
N ASP A 704 20.79 28.41 -12.05
CA ASP A 704 21.68 28.73 -10.92
C ASP A 704 20.88 29.14 -9.69
N GLU A 705 19.85 29.98 -9.85
CA GLU A 705 18.97 30.40 -8.77
C GLU A 705 18.25 29.19 -8.14
N ALA A 706 17.68 28.31 -8.98
CA ALA A 706 17.04 27.09 -8.52
C ALA A 706 18.00 26.15 -7.76
N CYS A 707 19.25 26.04 -8.22
CA CYS A 707 20.29 25.27 -7.53
C CYS A 707 20.63 25.87 -6.15
N LYS A 708 20.77 27.19 -6.05
CA LYS A 708 21.01 27.90 -4.78
C LYS A 708 19.86 27.68 -3.79
N ILE A 709 18.61 27.71 -4.28
CA ILE A 709 17.42 27.40 -3.47
C ILE A 709 17.48 25.96 -2.96
N LEU A 710 17.78 24.99 -3.84
CA LEU A 710 17.86 23.57 -3.45
C LEU A 710 18.96 23.33 -2.41
N ASP A 711 20.14 23.94 -2.58
CA ASP A 711 21.25 23.80 -1.62
C ASP A 711 20.87 24.35 -0.24
N ALA A 712 20.23 25.52 -0.19
CA ALA A 712 19.75 26.10 1.08
C ALA A 712 18.73 25.19 1.78
N ILE A 713 17.85 24.52 1.03
CA ILE A 713 16.89 23.55 1.58
C ILE A 713 17.62 22.32 2.13
N ILE A 714 18.59 21.77 1.39
CA ILE A 714 19.35 20.58 1.78
C ILE A 714 20.22 20.86 3.01
N GLN A 715 20.81 22.06 3.11
CA GLN A 715 21.56 22.48 4.28
C GLN A 715 20.68 22.52 5.55
N LYS A 716 19.42 22.94 5.43
CA LYS A 716 18.45 22.92 6.54
C LYS A 716 17.94 21.51 6.87
N ASP A 717 17.64 20.71 5.85
CA ASP A 717 17.13 19.35 5.99
C ASP A 717 17.62 18.44 4.87
N LYS A 718 18.61 17.60 5.20
CA LYS A 718 19.29 16.71 4.24
C LYS A 718 18.37 15.72 3.54
N LYS A 719 17.18 15.43 4.09
CA LYS A 719 16.24 14.48 3.46
C LYS A 719 15.78 14.94 2.08
N PHE A 720 15.76 16.26 1.84
CA PHE A 720 15.33 16.82 0.56
C PHE A 720 16.28 16.53 -0.60
N HIS A 721 17.54 16.18 -0.33
CA HIS A 721 18.44 15.68 -1.39
C HIS A 721 17.86 14.41 -2.01
N LYS A 722 17.49 13.43 -1.16
CA LYS A 722 16.91 12.16 -1.62
C LYS A 722 15.53 12.36 -2.26
N ILE A 723 14.73 13.29 -1.75
CA ILE A 723 13.44 13.64 -2.36
C ILE A 723 13.69 14.21 -3.76
N ALA A 724 14.52 15.24 -3.89
CA ALA A 724 14.83 15.91 -5.15
C ALA A 724 15.42 14.97 -6.21
N THR A 725 16.30 14.06 -5.79
CA THR A 725 16.91 13.06 -6.68
C THR A 725 15.85 12.19 -7.38
N ASN A 726 14.80 11.82 -6.65
CA ASN A 726 13.75 10.89 -7.11
C ASN A 726 12.48 11.57 -7.62
N ASP A 727 12.35 12.89 -7.43
CA ASP A 727 11.18 13.66 -7.81
C ASP A 727 11.13 13.84 -9.33
N GLY A 728 10.02 13.43 -9.94
CA GLY A 728 9.79 13.57 -11.38
C GLY A 728 9.62 15.01 -11.85
N GLU A 729 9.43 15.98 -10.93
CA GLU A 729 9.43 17.41 -11.26
C GLU A 729 10.85 17.97 -11.44
N ILE A 730 11.86 17.32 -10.86
CA ILE A 730 13.26 17.73 -10.98
C ILE A 730 13.93 16.84 -12.01
N SER A 731 14.33 17.41 -13.15
CA SER A 731 14.91 16.63 -14.25
C SER A 731 16.23 15.96 -13.85
N LYS A 732 16.65 14.95 -14.61
CA LYS A 732 17.96 14.33 -14.38
C LYS A 732 19.07 15.36 -14.61
N GLU A 733 18.97 16.10 -15.71
CA GLU A 733 19.91 17.14 -16.09
C GLU A 733 20.06 18.24 -15.03
N PHE A 734 18.95 18.67 -14.40
CA PHE A 734 19.00 19.60 -13.28
C PHE A 734 19.82 19.05 -12.11
N MET A 735 19.60 17.79 -11.73
CA MET A 735 20.35 17.17 -10.63
C MET A 735 21.82 16.97 -11.00
N ASP A 736 22.12 16.55 -12.23
CA ASP A 736 23.49 16.37 -12.72
C ASP A 736 24.24 17.74 -12.65
N TYR A 737 23.62 18.82 -13.14
CA TYR A 737 24.15 20.19 -13.04
C TYR A 737 24.34 20.65 -11.59
N PHE A 738 23.37 20.35 -10.72
CA PHE A 738 23.45 20.66 -9.29
C PHE A 738 24.65 19.94 -8.62
N GLU A 739 24.88 18.68 -8.95
CA GLU A 739 25.96 17.85 -8.41
C GLU A 739 27.34 18.23 -8.96
N GLU A 740 27.43 18.62 -10.23
CA GLU A 740 28.65 19.14 -10.86
C GLU A 740 29.15 20.44 -10.19
N GLY A 741 28.22 21.23 -9.63
CA GLY A 741 28.54 22.39 -8.81
C GLY A 741 28.96 23.65 -9.58
N GLY A 742 28.77 23.69 -10.90
CA GLY A 742 29.09 24.84 -11.74
C GLY A 742 28.39 26.14 -11.30
N TRP A 743 27.17 26.01 -10.79
CA TRP A 743 26.35 27.10 -10.23
C TRP A 743 26.93 27.76 -8.97
N LYS A 744 27.94 27.16 -8.30
CA LYS A 744 28.59 27.73 -7.11
C LYS A 744 29.60 28.82 -7.46
N LEU A 745 29.97 28.93 -8.74
CA LEU A 745 30.95 29.89 -9.23
C LEU A 745 30.34 31.25 -9.58
N TYR A 746 29.01 31.34 -9.61
CA TYR A 746 28.19 32.52 -9.91
C TYR A 746 27.14 32.72 -8.81
#